data_AF-A0A6B8RE04-F1
#
_entry.id   AF-A0A6B8RE04-F1
#
_cell.length_a   1.000
_cell.length_b   1.000
_cell.length_c   1.000
_cell.angle_alpha   90.00
_cell.angle_beta   90.00
_cell.angle_gamma   90.00
#
_symmetry.space_group_name_H-M   'P 1'
#
loop_
_entity.id
_entity.type
_entity.pdbx_description
1 polymer ?
#
loop_
_entity_poly.entity_id
_entity_poly.type
_entity_poly.pdbx_seq_one_letter_code
_entity_poly.pdbx_strand_id
1 'polypeptide(L)'
;MKKLLAIAVILSILTLSGLSAYADQTNVQLDDISGHWAEKYIKDLVGKNILEGDEQHHFNPDQHVTREQFAAMVARMYLLNNSSTTQNFVDVPQGRWSFNDVEATKDYFDAFKSLNGDYEFAPTKGVQRQDVAVTLVKVMMKMNSIQLMDAKAADQLLQGKFKDAGKIAVPLRPYLATAVQNKLIHGDDKGQYNPDQILTRAESAALLDRIGGVKIKQIKLGNVFSDNESASFTVETSESQLTWTATDFRGKQVASRTEAVTGTTAAIQLPRLGSGYYTFQVTALSGDDVMGSAKTSFAVLPKIDLTQTPSTPFGIATHFGQLWSPEMIPLLEQAGLKNIRDEMYWGVLEKAKNVYTYPANYDKYYNELKSRGMDAFVVLSYTNSLFDKGSTPYTDEGRQGFANYANAMLNHYSDVKWVEVYNEFNIGYGDQGNGPANSMPDYYYKLLKKTYQTVKASHPDKLIVGPVTSGIPLKWLEQLFQLGGLNYMDVVSVHPYSYPESPKMLERDLANLQELIKKYNNGKTKPIWISEIGWPTGDDSRMIEENVQANYAVISNVEALAAGVQKLIWYDFMNDGTDPHNVEHNFGIIRNVNDPMGKYAPKPAYVAYGTMTRQIADKPFLKKETIIDGINSYLFGSNSKATRVMWNESDKPKQVKIKTELPLTVTDIMGEQKILNPAQDGNVYLTVSNDPIYTCLCSTRLVL
;
A
#
# COMPACT_ATOMS: atom_id res chain seq x y z
N MET A 1 30.42 -14.91 18.34
CA MET A 1 30.75 -14.40 16.99
C MET A 1 29.81 -13.23 16.72
N LYS A 2 30.37 -12.04 16.50
CA LYS A 2 29.70 -10.73 16.51
C LYS A 2 29.26 -10.32 15.11
N LYS A 3 28.06 -9.76 14.97
CA LYS A 3 27.61 -8.80 13.93
C LYS A 3 26.50 -7.97 14.63
N LEU A 4 26.71 -6.80 15.21
CA LEU A 4 27.05 -5.48 14.63
C LEU A 4 26.30 -5.19 13.33
N LEU A 5 25.04 -4.74 13.45
CA LEU A 5 24.45 -3.81 12.48
C LEU A 5 24.61 -2.41 13.06
N ALA A 6 25.60 -1.69 12.54
CA ALA A 6 25.77 -0.26 12.77
C ALA A 6 25.13 0.49 11.59
N ILE A 7 24.40 1.53 11.96
CA ILE A 7 23.77 2.55 11.12
C ILE A 7 24.80 3.15 10.16
N ALA A 8 24.50 3.11 8.86
CA ALA A 8 25.19 3.91 7.85
C ALA A 8 24.24 5.00 7.36
N VAL A 9 24.28 6.16 8.01
CA VAL A 9 23.81 7.42 7.42
C VAL A 9 24.95 7.91 6.54
N ILE A 10 24.83 7.70 5.23
CA ILE A 10 25.72 8.35 4.25
C ILE A 10 25.10 9.70 3.92
N LEU A 11 25.68 10.76 4.52
CA LEU A 11 25.58 12.12 4.00
C LEU A 11 26.36 12.16 2.68
N SER A 12 25.67 12.13 1.54
CA SER A 12 26.26 12.51 0.26
C SER A 12 26.16 14.02 0.08
N ILE A 13 27.21 14.73 0.50
CA ILE A 13 27.51 16.06 -0.03
C ILE A 13 27.95 15.84 -1.48
N LEU A 14 27.02 15.95 -2.42
CA LEU A 14 27.37 16.13 -3.83
C LEU A 14 27.84 17.57 -4.01
N THR A 15 29.14 17.74 -4.18
CA THR A 15 29.71 18.95 -4.76
C THR A 15 29.12 19.13 -6.16
N LEU A 16 28.27 20.15 -6.29
CA LEU A 16 27.85 20.72 -7.58
C LEU A 16 29.09 21.28 -8.30
N SER A 17 29.72 20.47 -9.12
CA SER A 17 30.69 20.92 -10.12
C SER A 17 30.48 20.09 -11.37
N GLY A 18 29.50 20.53 -12.17
CA GLY A 18 29.07 19.87 -13.40
C GLY A 18 27.73 20.36 -13.94
N LEU A 19 27.31 21.60 -13.65
CA LEU A 19 26.28 22.28 -14.43
C LEU A 19 26.95 22.77 -15.73
N SER A 20 27.06 21.87 -16.69
CA SER A 20 27.30 22.23 -18.08
C SER A 20 26.20 21.60 -18.93
N ALA A 21 25.30 22.48 -19.38
CA ALA A 21 24.35 22.32 -20.49
C ALA A 21 23.40 21.11 -20.42
N TYR A 22 22.19 21.35 -19.89
CA TYR A 22 20.99 20.74 -20.46
C TYR A 22 20.86 21.26 -21.91
N ALA A 23 21.46 20.52 -22.84
CA ALA A 23 21.13 20.65 -24.25
C ALA A 23 19.84 19.86 -24.49
N ASP A 24 18.86 20.55 -25.04
CA ASP A 24 17.67 20.01 -25.67
C ASP A 24 18.12 19.04 -26.80
N GLN A 25 18.26 17.74 -26.50
CA GLN A 25 18.62 16.72 -27.50
C GLN A 25 17.37 16.26 -28.27
N THR A 26 16.77 17.19 -29.02
CA THR A 26 15.96 16.80 -30.17
C THR A 26 16.90 16.49 -31.34
N ASN A 27 16.86 15.25 -31.82
CA ASN A 27 17.67 14.62 -32.89
C ASN A 27 19.07 14.09 -32.50
N VAL A 28 19.12 12.93 -31.83
CA VAL A 28 20.21 11.98 -32.09
C VAL A 28 20.04 11.48 -33.53
N GLN A 29 20.90 11.93 -34.43
CA GLN A 29 20.90 11.48 -35.82
C GLN A 29 21.58 10.12 -35.89
N LEU A 30 20.85 9.11 -36.39
CA LEU A 30 21.35 7.77 -36.66
C LEU A 30 21.39 7.56 -38.18
N ASP A 31 22.54 7.16 -38.71
CA ASP A 31 22.80 7.22 -40.16
C ASP A 31 22.26 6.00 -40.94
N ASP A 32 21.96 4.89 -40.26
CA ASP A 32 21.63 3.59 -40.85
C ASP A 32 20.16 3.15 -40.70
N ILE A 33 19.30 4.00 -40.13
CA ILE A 33 17.89 3.66 -39.88
C ILE A 33 16.91 4.22 -40.91
N SER A 34 17.36 5.11 -41.79
CA SER A 34 16.48 5.78 -42.77
C SER A 34 15.85 4.79 -43.74
N GLY A 35 14.52 4.72 -43.77
CA GLY A 35 13.76 3.80 -44.61
C GLY A 35 13.64 2.38 -44.05
N HIS A 36 14.22 2.11 -42.88
CA HIS A 36 14.08 0.84 -42.18
C HIS A 36 12.69 0.75 -41.52
N TRP A 37 12.04 -0.43 -41.52
CA TRP A 37 10.69 -0.60 -40.97
C TRP A 37 10.57 -0.23 -39.48
N ALA A 38 11.68 -0.36 -38.74
CA ALA A 38 11.76 -0.05 -37.31
C ALA A 38 12.19 1.40 -37.00
N GLU A 39 12.36 2.25 -38.02
CA GLU A 39 12.88 3.61 -37.86
C GLU A 39 12.11 4.42 -36.80
N LYS A 40 10.77 4.35 -36.81
CA LYS A 40 9.90 5.04 -35.83
C LYS A 40 10.23 4.60 -34.39
N TYR A 41 10.27 3.29 -34.15
CA TYR A 41 10.48 2.70 -32.83
C TYR A 41 11.87 3.03 -32.29
N ILE A 42 12.88 2.96 -33.17
CA ILE A 42 14.26 3.28 -32.81
C ILE A 42 14.37 4.74 -32.41
N LYS A 43 13.81 5.66 -33.21
CA LYS A 43 13.83 7.11 -32.90
C LYS A 43 13.15 7.44 -31.58
N ASP A 44 11.99 6.82 -31.31
CA ASP A 44 11.26 7.07 -30.07
C ASP A 44 12.06 6.63 -28.83
N LEU A 45 12.58 5.40 -28.85
CA LEU A 45 13.34 4.86 -27.71
C LEU A 45 14.72 5.51 -27.53
N VAL A 46 15.36 5.96 -28.60
CA VAL A 46 16.60 6.75 -28.53
C VAL A 46 16.31 8.14 -27.95
N GLY A 47 15.24 8.81 -28.38
CA GLY A 47 14.82 10.09 -27.80
C GLY A 47 14.46 10.01 -26.31
N LYS A 48 14.12 8.81 -25.82
CA LYS A 48 13.85 8.51 -24.40
C LYS A 48 15.10 8.04 -23.62
N ASN A 49 16.28 7.99 -24.23
CA ASN A 49 17.53 7.45 -23.65
C ASN A 49 17.42 5.98 -23.21
N ILE A 50 16.53 5.20 -23.84
CA ILE A 50 16.38 3.76 -23.57
C ILE A 50 17.34 2.96 -24.46
N LEU A 51 17.43 3.37 -25.72
CA LEU A 51 18.34 2.80 -26.71
C LEU A 51 19.42 3.82 -27.08
N GLU A 52 20.57 3.31 -27.50
CA GLU A 52 21.71 4.09 -27.94
C GLU A 52 22.29 3.50 -29.24
N GLY A 53 22.79 4.38 -30.11
CA GLY A 53 23.62 3.99 -31.25
C GLY A 53 25.04 3.66 -30.81
N ASP A 54 25.85 3.15 -31.73
CA ASP A 54 27.28 2.98 -31.52
C ASP A 54 28.05 4.31 -31.63
N GLU A 55 29.36 4.25 -31.40
CA GLU A 55 30.26 5.40 -31.47
C GLU A 55 30.35 6.03 -32.88
N GLN A 56 29.83 5.35 -33.90
CA GLN A 56 29.80 5.80 -35.30
C GLN A 56 28.42 6.33 -35.72
N HIS A 57 27.50 6.55 -34.77
CA HIS A 57 26.13 6.99 -35.02
C HIS A 57 25.28 5.97 -35.83
N HIS A 58 25.61 4.68 -35.76
CA HIS A 58 24.75 3.62 -36.30
C HIS A 58 23.96 2.92 -35.20
N PHE A 59 22.72 2.56 -35.49
CA PHE A 59 21.92 1.73 -34.59
C PHE A 59 22.15 0.23 -34.82
N ASN A 60 22.57 -0.19 -36.01
CA ASN A 60 22.72 -1.59 -36.44
C ASN A 60 21.41 -2.40 -36.28
N PRO A 61 20.31 -2.03 -36.98
CA PRO A 61 18.98 -2.59 -36.74
C PRO A 61 18.88 -4.11 -36.91
N ASP A 62 19.65 -4.69 -37.82
CA ASP A 62 19.63 -6.14 -38.11
C ASP A 62 20.60 -6.97 -37.24
N GLN A 63 21.38 -6.32 -36.38
CA GLN A 63 22.30 -7.02 -35.49
C GLN A 63 21.52 -7.76 -34.39
N HIS A 64 21.91 -9.00 -34.11
CA HIS A 64 21.32 -9.78 -33.01
C HIS A 64 21.66 -9.21 -31.63
N VAL A 65 20.70 -9.31 -30.71
CA VAL A 65 20.81 -8.82 -29.33
C VAL A 65 21.16 -9.97 -28.38
N THR A 66 22.10 -9.74 -27.47
CA THR A 66 22.41 -10.69 -26.38
C THR A 66 21.44 -10.51 -25.20
N ARG A 67 21.33 -11.54 -24.34
CA ARG A 67 20.48 -11.50 -23.14
C ARG A 67 20.82 -10.33 -22.22
N GLU A 68 22.11 -10.04 -22.02
CA GLU A 68 22.54 -8.92 -21.18
C GLU A 68 22.26 -7.54 -21.81
N GLN A 69 22.33 -7.44 -23.14
CA GLN A 69 21.95 -6.20 -23.84
C GLN A 69 20.45 -5.97 -23.71
N PHE A 70 19.63 -7.00 -23.86
CA PHE A 70 18.19 -6.87 -23.67
C PHE A 70 17.83 -6.55 -22.20
N ALA A 71 18.54 -7.13 -21.22
CA ALA A 71 18.39 -6.78 -19.81
C ALA A 71 18.69 -5.29 -19.55
N ALA A 72 19.75 -4.74 -20.12
CA ALA A 72 20.07 -3.31 -20.03
C ALA A 72 18.96 -2.43 -20.63
N MET A 73 18.39 -2.83 -21.78
CA MET A 73 17.26 -2.10 -22.38
C MET A 73 16.02 -2.11 -21.46
N VAL A 74 15.68 -3.25 -20.85
CA VAL A 74 14.56 -3.37 -19.90
C VAL A 74 14.84 -2.57 -18.62
N ALA A 75 16.06 -2.63 -18.08
CA ALA A 75 16.45 -1.88 -16.89
C ALA A 75 16.27 -0.37 -17.09
N ARG A 76 16.74 0.17 -18.23
CA ARG A 76 16.57 1.59 -18.59
C ARG A 76 15.11 1.96 -18.82
N MET A 77 14.38 1.13 -19.55
CA MET A 77 12.97 1.34 -19.88
C MET A 77 12.10 1.56 -18.62
N TYR A 78 12.36 0.79 -17.58
CA TYR A 78 11.58 0.78 -16.34
C TYR A 78 12.30 1.45 -15.16
N LEU A 79 13.42 2.14 -15.41
CA LEU A 79 14.26 2.80 -14.41
C LEU A 79 14.62 1.87 -13.22
N LEU A 80 14.86 0.60 -13.53
CA LEU A 80 15.20 -0.42 -12.56
C LEU A 80 16.66 -0.26 -12.14
N ASN A 81 16.91 -0.25 -10.84
CA ASN A 81 18.25 -0.07 -10.30
C ASN A 81 18.57 -1.18 -9.31
N ASN A 82 19.77 -1.74 -9.43
CA ASN A 82 20.30 -2.66 -8.43
C ASN A 82 20.97 -1.86 -7.29
N SER A 83 20.35 -1.87 -6.10
CA SER A 83 20.94 -1.26 -4.90
C SER A 83 21.76 -2.25 -4.06
N SER A 84 21.84 -3.51 -4.49
CA SER A 84 22.54 -4.58 -3.77
C SER A 84 23.89 -4.91 -4.40
N THR A 85 24.85 -5.31 -3.59
CA THR A 85 26.10 -5.90 -4.07
C THR A 85 26.02 -7.42 -4.20
N THR A 86 24.87 -8.04 -3.94
CA THR A 86 24.71 -9.49 -4.05
C THR A 86 24.79 -9.94 -5.51
N GLN A 87 25.68 -10.89 -5.80
CA GLN A 87 25.75 -11.57 -7.09
C GLN A 87 24.83 -12.80 -7.04
N ASN A 88 23.76 -12.80 -7.84
CA ASN A 88 22.82 -13.92 -7.93
C ASN A 88 23.17 -14.91 -9.06
N PHE A 89 23.94 -14.46 -10.06
CA PHE A 89 24.37 -15.29 -11.19
C PHE A 89 25.89 -15.47 -11.22
N VAL A 90 26.38 -16.71 -11.27
CA VAL A 90 27.82 -17.00 -11.20
C VAL A 90 28.60 -16.51 -12.41
N ASP A 91 27.94 -16.38 -13.56
CA ASP A 91 28.49 -15.93 -14.85
C ASP A 91 28.33 -14.42 -15.10
N VAL A 92 27.81 -13.67 -14.12
CA VAL A 92 27.66 -12.22 -14.13
C VAL A 92 28.40 -11.63 -12.91
N PRO A 93 29.74 -11.53 -12.95
CA PRO A 93 30.51 -10.99 -11.83
C PRO A 93 30.31 -9.47 -11.70
N GLN A 94 30.50 -8.92 -10.49
CA GLN A 94 30.35 -7.48 -10.19
C GLN A 94 31.12 -6.53 -11.12
N GLY A 95 32.26 -6.97 -11.67
CA GLY A 95 33.06 -6.17 -12.60
C GLY A 95 32.55 -6.16 -14.04
N ARG A 96 31.51 -6.94 -14.37
CA ARG A 96 30.90 -6.96 -15.70
C ARG A 96 30.07 -5.70 -15.90
N TRP A 97 30.16 -5.09 -17.09
CA TRP A 97 29.41 -3.86 -17.41
C TRP A 97 27.90 -4.00 -17.20
N SER A 98 27.34 -5.18 -17.46
CA SER A 98 25.91 -5.49 -17.35
C SER A 98 25.49 -5.99 -15.97
N PHE A 99 26.39 -6.02 -14.98
CA PHE A 99 26.09 -6.54 -13.63
C PHE A 99 24.86 -5.87 -13.02
N ASN A 100 24.83 -4.54 -12.99
CA ASN A 100 23.74 -3.80 -12.38
C ASN A 100 22.41 -4.02 -13.11
N ASP A 101 22.44 -4.05 -14.44
CA ASP A 101 21.24 -4.21 -15.26
C ASP A 101 20.64 -5.63 -15.14
N VAL A 102 21.49 -6.66 -15.16
CA VAL A 102 21.06 -8.05 -14.99
C VAL A 102 20.51 -8.28 -13.59
N GLU A 103 21.20 -7.79 -12.56
CA GLU A 103 20.71 -7.93 -11.18
C GLU A 103 19.44 -7.13 -10.92
N ALA A 104 19.28 -5.96 -11.55
CA ALA A 104 18.06 -5.15 -11.48
C ALA A 104 16.86 -5.82 -12.17
N THR A 105 17.11 -6.72 -13.12
CA THR A 105 16.07 -7.38 -13.93
C THR A 105 15.91 -8.87 -13.64
N LYS A 106 16.62 -9.41 -12.66
CA LYS A 106 16.71 -10.86 -12.37
C LYS A 106 15.38 -11.59 -12.24
N ASP A 107 14.34 -10.91 -11.72
CA ASP A 107 13.02 -11.53 -11.50
C ASP A 107 12.19 -11.63 -12.80
N TYR A 108 12.61 -10.94 -13.87
CA TYR A 108 11.95 -10.93 -15.17
C TYR A 108 12.61 -11.86 -16.20
N PHE A 109 13.80 -12.37 -15.90
CA PHE A 109 14.53 -13.28 -16.77
C PHE A 109 14.59 -14.68 -16.17
N ASP A 110 14.59 -15.69 -17.03
CA ASP A 110 14.82 -17.07 -16.57
C ASP A 110 16.31 -17.31 -16.34
N ALA A 111 16.61 -18.07 -15.28
CA ALA A 111 17.95 -18.49 -14.89
C ALA A 111 18.19 -19.96 -15.28
N PHE A 112 19.40 -20.29 -15.71
CA PHE A 112 19.84 -21.67 -15.92
C PHE A 112 20.52 -22.19 -14.64
N LYS A 113 20.47 -23.50 -14.41
CA LYS A 113 21.30 -24.12 -13.36
C LYS A 113 22.57 -24.69 -13.97
N SER A 114 23.71 -24.33 -13.38
CA SER A 114 25.01 -24.91 -13.68
C SER A 114 25.05 -26.38 -13.26
N LEU A 115 26.06 -27.11 -13.73
CA LEU A 115 26.31 -28.51 -13.30
C LEU A 115 26.55 -28.65 -11.79
N ASN A 116 26.96 -27.57 -11.13
CA ASN A 116 27.19 -27.53 -9.69
C ASN A 116 25.96 -27.06 -8.88
N GLY A 117 24.86 -26.73 -9.57
CA GLY A 117 23.61 -26.29 -8.97
C GLY A 117 23.48 -24.78 -8.78
N ASP A 118 24.50 -24.00 -9.17
CA ASP A 118 24.48 -22.53 -9.13
C ASP A 118 23.60 -21.95 -10.25
N TYR A 119 23.14 -20.70 -10.09
CA TYR A 119 22.36 -20.03 -11.13
C TYR A 119 23.26 -19.28 -12.13
N GLU A 120 22.97 -19.44 -13.42
CA GLU A 120 23.64 -18.80 -14.56
C GLU A 120 22.63 -17.98 -15.38
N PHE A 121 23.03 -16.80 -15.86
CA PHE A 121 22.21 -15.91 -16.67
C PHE A 121 22.40 -16.12 -18.18
N ALA A 122 23.56 -16.64 -18.59
CA ALA A 122 24.06 -16.74 -19.97
C ALA A 122 24.11 -15.38 -20.71
N PRO A 123 24.88 -14.38 -20.21
CA PRO A 123 24.79 -12.99 -20.66
C PRO A 123 25.08 -12.77 -22.15
N THR A 124 26.01 -13.53 -22.73
CA THR A 124 26.44 -13.38 -24.14
C THR A 124 25.60 -14.18 -25.13
N LYS A 125 24.67 -15.03 -24.67
CA LYS A 125 23.79 -15.80 -25.54
C LYS A 125 22.81 -14.84 -26.23
N GLY A 126 22.52 -15.07 -27.51
CA GLY A 126 21.46 -14.35 -28.22
C GLY A 126 20.12 -14.50 -27.51
N VAL A 127 19.36 -13.41 -27.37
CA VAL A 127 18.06 -13.44 -26.70
C VAL A 127 17.01 -14.07 -27.62
N GLN A 128 16.33 -15.10 -27.13
CA GLN A 128 15.30 -15.80 -27.90
C GLN A 128 13.98 -15.04 -27.85
N ARG A 129 13.19 -15.13 -28.93
CA ARG A 129 11.85 -14.54 -29.05
C ARG A 129 10.93 -14.94 -27.91
N GLN A 130 10.97 -16.19 -27.47
CA GLN A 130 10.19 -16.66 -26.31
C GLN A 130 10.66 -16.06 -24.98
N ASP A 131 11.97 -15.92 -24.77
CA ASP A 131 12.53 -15.32 -23.56
C ASP A 131 12.09 -13.85 -23.45
N VAL A 132 12.17 -13.11 -24.57
CA VAL A 132 11.67 -11.74 -24.64
C VAL A 132 10.18 -11.68 -24.32
N ALA A 133 9.36 -12.52 -24.93
CA ALA A 133 7.91 -12.56 -24.66
C ALA A 133 7.61 -12.75 -23.17
N VAL A 134 8.30 -13.69 -22.53
CA VAL A 134 8.18 -13.97 -21.10
C VAL A 134 8.59 -12.76 -20.29
N THR A 135 9.75 -12.17 -20.57
CA THR A 135 10.26 -10.99 -19.86
C THR A 135 9.29 -9.82 -19.96
N LEU A 136 8.80 -9.50 -21.16
CA LEU A 136 7.85 -8.39 -21.33
C LEU A 136 6.53 -8.64 -20.60
N VAL A 137 6.00 -9.87 -20.64
CA VAL A 137 4.78 -10.20 -19.91
C VAL A 137 5.00 -10.13 -18.40
N LYS A 138 6.12 -10.65 -17.88
CA LYS A 138 6.47 -10.55 -16.46
C LYS A 138 6.58 -9.09 -16.01
N VAL A 139 7.22 -8.23 -16.81
CA VAL A 139 7.31 -6.80 -16.51
C VAL A 139 5.93 -6.13 -16.57
N MET A 140 5.12 -6.40 -17.59
CA MET A 140 3.77 -5.82 -17.67
C MET A 140 2.84 -6.32 -16.55
N MET A 141 2.98 -7.57 -16.11
CA MET A 141 2.28 -8.09 -14.93
C MET A 141 2.73 -7.37 -13.67
N LYS A 142 4.02 -7.14 -13.52
CA LYS A 142 4.59 -6.37 -12.41
C LYS A 142 4.08 -4.94 -12.36
N MET A 143 3.91 -4.33 -13.52
CA MET A 143 3.30 -3.00 -13.68
C MET A 143 1.77 -3.01 -13.57
N ASN A 144 1.17 -4.17 -13.23
CA ASN A 144 -0.26 -4.41 -13.18
C ASN A 144 -1.01 -4.13 -14.50
N SER A 145 -0.30 -4.02 -15.62
CA SER A 145 -0.87 -3.68 -16.94
C SER A 145 -1.59 -4.85 -17.61
N ILE A 146 -1.26 -6.11 -17.26
CA ILE A 146 -1.91 -7.32 -17.81
C ILE A 146 -2.02 -8.42 -16.74
N GLN A 147 -2.97 -9.33 -16.92
CA GLN A 147 -3.09 -10.56 -16.14
C GLN A 147 -2.60 -11.76 -16.95
N LEU A 148 -1.98 -12.73 -16.27
CA LEU A 148 -1.54 -13.97 -16.91
C LEU A 148 -2.75 -14.85 -17.24
N MET A 149 -2.78 -15.39 -18.44
CA MET A 149 -3.84 -16.30 -18.86
C MET A 149 -3.72 -17.68 -18.21
N ASP A 150 -4.87 -18.29 -17.92
CA ASP A 150 -4.95 -19.67 -17.43
C ASP A 150 -4.21 -20.65 -18.37
N ALA A 151 -3.54 -21.64 -17.79
CA ALA A 151 -2.69 -22.55 -18.54
C ALA A 151 -3.43 -23.35 -19.62
N LYS A 152 -4.69 -23.75 -19.35
CA LYS A 152 -5.50 -24.51 -20.31
C LYS A 152 -5.97 -23.60 -21.45
N ALA A 153 -6.45 -22.40 -21.12
CA ALA A 153 -6.85 -21.42 -22.12
C ALA A 153 -5.67 -20.97 -23.00
N ALA A 154 -4.50 -20.79 -22.38
CA ALA A 154 -3.26 -20.43 -23.06
C ALA A 154 -2.81 -21.52 -24.06
N ASP A 155 -2.83 -22.78 -23.63
CA ASP A 155 -2.47 -23.90 -24.51
C ASP A 155 -3.41 -24.00 -25.71
N GLN A 156 -4.73 -23.90 -25.47
CA GLN A 156 -5.74 -23.89 -26.53
C GLN A 156 -5.52 -22.76 -27.53
N LEU A 157 -5.22 -21.54 -27.05
CA LEU A 157 -4.97 -20.39 -27.91
C LEU A 157 -3.74 -20.62 -28.81
N LEU A 158 -2.62 -21.08 -28.24
CA LEU A 158 -1.38 -21.27 -29.01
C LEU A 158 -1.51 -22.40 -30.03
N GLN A 159 -2.05 -23.55 -29.65
CA GLN A 159 -2.23 -24.70 -30.55
C GLN A 159 -3.21 -24.38 -31.68
N GLY A 160 -4.24 -23.57 -31.42
CA GLY A 160 -5.19 -23.12 -32.43
C GLY A 160 -4.62 -22.09 -33.42
N LYS A 161 -3.54 -21.38 -33.04
CA LYS A 161 -3.02 -20.24 -33.80
C LYS A 161 -1.68 -20.52 -34.49
N PHE A 162 -0.82 -21.36 -33.92
CA PHE A 162 0.54 -21.58 -34.42
C PHE A 162 0.85 -23.06 -34.67
N LYS A 163 1.41 -23.34 -35.85
CA LYS A 163 1.77 -24.70 -36.29
C LYS A 163 2.95 -25.30 -35.50
N ASP A 164 3.79 -24.46 -34.93
CA ASP A 164 4.96 -24.82 -34.14
C ASP A 164 4.75 -24.63 -32.63
N ALA A 165 3.50 -24.47 -32.17
CA ALA A 165 3.18 -24.35 -30.74
C ALA A 165 3.73 -25.50 -29.88
N GLY A 166 3.91 -26.69 -30.47
CA GLY A 166 4.56 -27.83 -29.83
C GLY A 166 6.03 -27.61 -29.43
N LYS A 167 6.73 -26.65 -30.04
CA LYS A 167 8.11 -26.27 -29.67
C LYS A 167 8.17 -25.38 -28.42
N ILE A 168 7.06 -24.75 -28.05
CA ILE A 168 6.98 -23.92 -26.85
C ILE A 168 6.87 -24.84 -25.62
N ALA A 169 7.82 -24.70 -24.69
CA ALA A 169 7.79 -25.40 -23.41
C ALA A 169 6.51 -25.08 -22.63
N VAL A 170 5.87 -26.10 -22.07
CA VAL A 170 4.57 -25.98 -21.38
C VAL A 170 4.54 -24.85 -20.33
N PRO A 171 5.56 -24.66 -19.48
CA PRO A 171 5.55 -23.57 -18.48
C PRO A 171 5.55 -22.17 -19.08
N LEU A 172 6.02 -22.00 -20.32
CA LEU A 172 6.10 -20.69 -20.98
C LEU A 172 4.79 -20.34 -21.71
N ARG A 173 3.93 -21.33 -21.99
CA ARG A 173 2.68 -21.14 -22.76
C ARG A 173 1.77 -20.06 -22.17
N PRO A 174 1.50 -19.97 -20.85
CA PRO A 174 0.71 -18.88 -20.28
C PRO A 174 1.24 -17.50 -20.68
N TYR A 175 2.54 -17.28 -20.59
CA TYR A 175 3.18 -16.00 -20.92
C TYR A 175 3.09 -15.70 -22.42
N LEU A 176 3.50 -16.63 -23.27
CA LEU A 176 3.50 -16.43 -24.72
C LEU A 176 2.08 -16.23 -25.27
N ALA A 177 1.12 -17.00 -24.74
CA ALA A 177 -0.27 -16.86 -25.11
C ALA A 177 -0.84 -15.50 -24.63
N THR A 178 -0.43 -15.02 -23.45
CA THR A 178 -0.79 -13.68 -22.95
C THR A 178 -0.20 -12.59 -23.86
N ALA A 179 1.06 -12.72 -24.29
CA ALA A 179 1.67 -11.80 -25.25
C ALA A 179 0.91 -11.76 -26.58
N VAL A 180 0.43 -12.92 -27.05
CA VAL A 180 -0.35 -13.04 -28.29
C VAL A 180 -1.77 -12.49 -28.14
N GLN A 181 -2.42 -12.74 -27.00
CA GLN A 181 -3.76 -12.19 -26.68
C GLN A 181 -3.73 -10.67 -26.62
N ASN A 182 -2.68 -10.12 -26.03
CA ASN A 182 -2.45 -8.67 -25.93
C ASN A 182 -1.77 -8.09 -27.18
N LYS A 183 -1.69 -8.86 -28.28
CA LYS A 183 -1.12 -8.43 -29.57
C LYS A 183 0.28 -7.77 -29.46
N LEU A 184 1.09 -8.22 -28.48
CA LEU A 184 2.50 -7.83 -28.34
C LEU A 184 3.36 -8.56 -29.38
N ILE A 185 3.00 -9.81 -29.64
CA ILE A 185 3.71 -10.71 -30.57
C ILE A 185 2.70 -11.37 -31.51
N HIS A 186 3.08 -11.41 -32.78
CA HIS A 186 2.36 -12.09 -33.86
C HIS A 186 3.17 -13.27 -34.37
N GLY A 187 2.51 -14.20 -35.06
CA GLY A 187 3.19 -15.23 -35.84
C GLY A 187 3.64 -14.68 -37.18
N ASP A 188 4.49 -15.44 -37.86
CA ASP A 188 4.85 -15.16 -39.25
C ASP A 188 3.69 -15.49 -40.22
N ASP A 189 3.84 -15.09 -41.48
CA ASP A 189 2.84 -15.34 -42.54
C ASP A 189 2.63 -16.83 -42.84
N LYS A 190 3.49 -17.72 -42.31
CA LYS A 190 3.35 -19.18 -42.44
C LYS A 190 2.57 -19.79 -41.28
N GLY A 191 2.15 -18.97 -40.31
CA GLY A 191 1.44 -19.39 -39.10
C GLY A 191 2.37 -20.03 -38.08
N GLN A 192 3.63 -19.62 -37.99
CA GLN A 192 4.59 -20.06 -36.97
C GLN A 192 4.83 -18.95 -35.94
N TYR A 193 5.08 -19.34 -34.70
CA TYR A 193 5.51 -18.45 -33.62
C TYR A 193 7.02 -18.17 -33.67
N ASN A 194 7.82 -19.16 -34.05
CA ASN A 194 9.29 -19.14 -34.08
C ASN A 194 9.93 -18.90 -32.68
N PRO A 195 9.70 -19.79 -31.69
CA PRO A 195 10.08 -19.54 -30.29
C PRO A 195 11.59 -19.37 -30.05
N ASP A 196 12.41 -20.10 -30.80
CA ASP A 196 13.87 -20.09 -30.67
C ASP A 196 14.57 -19.02 -31.51
N GLN A 197 13.82 -18.19 -32.26
CA GLN A 197 14.39 -17.13 -33.10
C GLN A 197 15.18 -16.15 -32.23
N ILE A 198 16.43 -15.84 -32.62
CA ILE A 198 17.22 -14.79 -31.99
C ILE A 198 16.78 -13.44 -32.54
N LEU A 199 16.41 -12.51 -31.65
CA LEU A 199 15.91 -11.20 -32.07
C LEU A 199 17.02 -10.25 -32.51
N THR A 200 16.70 -9.39 -33.47
CA THR A 200 17.53 -8.25 -33.85
C THR A 200 17.28 -7.02 -32.98
N ARG A 201 18.17 -6.03 -33.04
CA ARG A 201 18.01 -4.75 -32.33
C ARG A 201 16.73 -4.03 -32.74
N ALA A 202 16.36 -4.09 -34.01
CA ALA A 202 15.10 -3.54 -34.51
C ALA A 202 13.87 -4.26 -33.95
N GLU A 203 13.88 -5.58 -33.87
CA GLU A 203 12.78 -6.36 -33.27
C GLU A 203 12.67 -6.08 -31.77
N SER A 204 13.78 -6.01 -31.05
CA SER A 204 13.81 -5.63 -29.64
C SER A 204 13.28 -4.21 -29.42
N ALA A 205 13.68 -3.25 -30.25
CA ALA A 205 13.19 -1.87 -30.19
C ALA A 205 11.67 -1.82 -30.41
N ALA A 206 11.15 -2.48 -31.43
CA ALA A 206 9.72 -2.50 -31.70
C ALA A 206 8.91 -3.11 -30.54
N LEU A 207 9.41 -4.18 -29.91
CA LEU A 207 8.73 -4.82 -28.79
C LEU A 207 8.78 -3.98 -27.49
N LEU A 208 9.89 -3.28 -27.23
CA LEU A 208 10.02 -2.37 -26.09
C LEU A 208 9.18 -1.11 -26.25
N ASP A 209 9.10 -0.57 -27.47
CA ASP A 209 8.26 0.58 -27.78
C ASP A 209 6.78 0.27 -27.53
N ARG A 210 6.34 -0.93 -27.95
CA ARG A 210 4.97 -1.46 -27.75
C ARG A 210 4.52 -1.60 -26.31
N ILE A 211 5.41 -1.46 -25.33
CA ILE A 211 5.07 -1.52 -23.91
C ILE A 211 5.40 -0.21 -23.19
N GLY A 212 5.83 0.81 -23.94
CA GLY A 212 6.35 2.08 -23.44
C GLY A 212 5.62 3.34 -23.85
N GLY A 213 4.68 3.24 -24.80
CA GLY A 213 4.04 4.38 -25.44
C GLY A 213 2.80 4.96 -24.74
N VAL A 214 2.44 4.51 -23.52
CA VAL A 214 1.22 4.95 -22.83
C VAL A 214 1.47 5.27 -21.37
N LYS A 215 1.11 6.48 -20.94
CA LYS A 215 1.18 6.90 -19.54
C LYS A 215 -0.12 7.53 -19.09
N ILE A 216 -0.61 7.15 -17.91
CA ILE A 216 -1.73 7.84 -17.26
C ILE A 216 -1.14 8.93 -16.37
N LYS A 217 -1.48 10.19 -16.65
CA LYS A 217 -1.21 11.34 -15.81
C LYS A 217 -2.36 11.56 -14.84
N GLN A 218 -2.03 11.50 -13.56
CA GLN A 218 -2.92 11.83 -12.47
C GLN A 218 -3.23 13.34 -12.48
N ILE A 219 -4.51 13.68 -12.59
CA ILE A 219 -4.99 15.07 -12.57
C ILE A 219 -5.60 15.47 -11.22
N LYS A 220 -5.80 14.49 -10.33
CA LYS A 220 -6.39 14.68 -9.00
C LYS A 220 -5.59 13.92 -7.97
N LEU A 221 -5.34 14.53 -6.80
CA LEU A 221 -4.58 13.92 -5.73
C LEU A 221 -5.11 12.52 -5.40
N GLY A 222 -4.24 11.52 -5.47
CA GLY A 222 -4.52 10.11 -5.18
C GLY A 222 -5.62 9.47 -6.04
N ASN A 223 -5.98 10.06 -7.19
CA ASN A 223 -7.13 9.60 -7.99
C ASN A 223 -8.41 9.41 -7.15
N VAL A 224 -8.64 10.26 -6.15
CA VAL A 224 -9.84 10.19 -5.30
C VAL A 224 -10.83 11.23 -5.74
N PHE A 225 -11.99 10.80 -6.22
CA PHE A 225 -13.08 11.62 -6.73
C PHE A 225 -14.27 11.60 -5.78
N SER A 226 -15.11 12.64 -5.88
CA SER A 226 -16.39 12.74 -5.20
C SER A 226 -17.50 12.05 -6.01
N ASP A 227 -18.55 11.57 -5.35
CA ASP A 227 -19.73 10.98 -5.99
C ASP A 227 -20.54 11.94 -6.89
N ASN A 228 -20.24 13.23 -6.83
CA ASN A 228 -20.84 14.28 -7.66
C ASN A 228 -19.99 14.74 -8.84
N GLU A 229 -18.84 14.13 -9.08
CA GLU A 229 -17.99 14.42 -10.24
C GLU A 229 -17.69 13.16 -11.05
N SER A 230 -17.36 13.34 -12.34
CA SER A 230 -16.85 12.25 -13.17
C SER A 230 -15.35 12.09 -12.96
N ALA A 231 -14.91 10.84 -12.74
CA ALA A 231 -13.50 10.50 -12.79
C ALA A 231 -12.91 10.87 -14.16
N SER A 232 -11.69 11.41 -14.17
CA SER A 232 -11.02 11.83 -15.40
C SER A 232 -9.52 11.66 -15.30
N PHE A 233 -8.89 11.45 -16.45
CA PHE A 233 -7.48 11.16 -16.59
C PHE A 233 -6.91 11.85 -17.84
N THR A 234 -5.63 12.18 -17.81
CA THR A 234 -4.90 12.53 -19.02
C THR A 234 -4.06 11.31 -19.42
N VAL A 235 -4.14 10.87 -20.66
CA VAL A 235 -3.33 9.78 -21.19
C VAL A 235 -2.37 10.32 -22.21
N GLU A 236 -1.07 10.09 -22.01
CA GLU A 236 -0.04 10.41 -22.99
C GLU A 236 0.18 9.22 -23.90
N THR A 237 0.14 9.44 -25.20
CA THR A 237 0.45 8.42 -26.20
C THR A 237 0.85 9.05 -27.53
N SER A 238 1.73 8.39 -28.27
CA SER A 238 2.06 8.72 -29.67
C SER A 238 1.06 8.16 -30.67
N GLU A 239 0.13 7.33 -30.22
CA GLU A 239 -0.76 6.59 -31.10
C GLU A 239 -2.08 7.30 -31.34
N SER A 240 -2.62 7.08 -32.54
CA SER A 240 -3.84 7.74 -33.02
C SER A 240 -5.14 7.15 -32.44
N GLN A 241 -5.05 6.08 -31.65
CA GLN A 241 -6.21 5.40 -31.09
C GLN A 241 -5.93 4.85 -29.69
N LEU A 242 -6.90 5.02 -28.79
CA LEU A 242 -6.91 4.43 -27.45
C LEU A 242 -8.17 3.59 -27.27
N THR A 243 -8.03 2.48 -26.57
CA THR A 243 -9.15 1.77 -25.95
C THR A 243 -8.95 1.75 -24.44
N TRP A 244 -9.96 2.11 -23.68
CA TRP A 244 -9.90 2.09 -22.23
C TRP A 244 -11.08 1.38 -21.60
N THR A 245 -10.87 0.88 -20.38
CA THR A 245 -11.85 0.16 -19.58
C THR A 245 -11.74 0.58 -18.12
N ALA A 246 -12.89 0.81 -17.50
CA ALA A 246 -13.03 0.97 -16.06
C ALA A 246 -13.73 -0.25 -15.46
N THR A 247 -13.17 -0.78 -14.38
CA THR A 247 -13.61 -2.03 -13.74
C THR A 247 -13.79 -1.83 -12.25
N ASP A 248 -14.87 -2.35 -11.67
CA ASP A 248 -15.15 -2.26 -10.23
C ASP A 248 -14.32 -3.24 -9.39
N PHE A 249 -14.46 -3.16 -8.06
CA PHE A 249 -13.80 -4.03 -7.09
C PHE A 249 -14.01 -5.53 -7.32
N ARG A 250 -15.12 -5.94 -7.96
CA ARG A 250 -15.42 -7.35 -8.25
C ARG A 250 -14.94 -7.77 -9.65
N GLY A 251 -14.19 -6.93 -10.35
CA GLY A 251 -13.71 -7.23 -11.69
C GLY A 251 -14.76 -7.01 -12.78
N LYS A 252 -15.92 -6.42 -12.48
CA LYS A 252 -16.95 -6.16 -13.49
C LYS A 252 -16.64 -4.85 -14.23
N GLN A 253 -16.63 -4.92 -15.55
CA GLN A 253 -16.52 -3.73 -16.40
C GLN A 253 -17.74 -2.81 -16.19
N VAL A 254 -17.48 -1.57 -15.77
CA VAL A 254 -18.51 -0.53 -15.55
C VAL A 254 -18.54 0.50 -16.66
N ALA A 255 -17.44 0.68 -17.38
CA ALA A 255 -17.36 1.54 -18.57
C ALA A 255 -16.21 1.08 -19.48
N SER A 256 -16.36 1.31 -20.78
CA SER A 256 -15.28 1.14 -21.77
C SER A 256 -15.58 1.98 -23.00
N ARG A 257 -14.52 2.43 -23.69
CA ARG A 257 -14.62 3.16 -24.96
C ARG A 257 -13.36 2.98 -25.77
N THR A 258 -13.52 3.04 -27.09
CA THR A 258 -12.43 3.27 -28.05
C THR A 258 -12.58 4.67 -28.63
N GLU A 259 -11.51 5.46 -28.61
CA GLU A 259 -11.50 6.84 -29.08
C GLU A 259 -10.24 7.14 -29.89
N ALA A 260 -10.40 8.01 -30.90
CA ALA A 260 -9.28 8.51 -31.68
C ALA A 260 -8.55 9.59 -30.87
N VAL A 261 -7.22 9.61 -30.94
CA VAL A 261 -6.38 10.60 -30.28
C VAL A 261 -5.80 11.54 -31.33
N THR A 262 -5.93 12.84 -31.08
CA THR A 262 -5.29 13.89 -31.87
C THR A 262 -4.17 14.51 -31.04
N GLY A 263 -2.92 14.41 -31.51
CA GLY A 263 -1.74 14.89 -30.79
C GLY A 263 -1.15 13.82 -29.87
N THR A 264 -0.40 14.23 -28.84
CA THR A 264 0.34 13.32 -27.94
C THR A 264 -0.35 13.07 -26.59
N THR A 265 -1.54 13.65 -26.39
CA THR A 265 -2.29 13.56 -25.13
C THR A 265 -3.79 13.47 -25.38
N ALA A 266 -4.48 12.58 -24.67
CA ALA A 266 -5.94 12.46 -24.65
C ALA A 266 -6.49 12.78 -23.26
N ALA A 267 -7.52 13.62 -23.19
CA ALA A 267 -8.27 13.88 -21.96
C ALA A 267 -9.48 12.95 -21.91
N ILE A 268 -9.47 11.99 -20.98
CA ILE A 268 -10.51 10.97 -20.85
C ILE A 268 -11.38 11.31 -19.64
N GLN A 269 -12.68 11.39 -19.86
CA GLN A 269 -13.68 11.56 -18.81
C GLN A 269 -14.60 10.33 -18.78
N LEU A 270 -14.70 9.70 -17.61
CA LEU A 270 -15.55 8.54 -17.39
C LEU A 270 -17.00 8.98 -17.19
N PRO A 271 -17.99 8.10 -17.46
CA PRO A 271 -19.36 8.33 -16.99
C PRO A 271 -19.38 8.51 -15.47
N ARG A 272 -20.43 9.15 -14.95
CA ARG A 272 -20.58 9.29 -13.50
C ARG A 272 -20.73 7.91 -12.86
N LEU A 273 -19.85 7.59 -11.93
CA LEU A 273 -19.85 6.35 -11.16
C LEU A 273 -20.32 6.60 -9.73
N GLY A 274 -20.89 5.58 -9.09
CA GLY A 274 -21.23 5.62 -7.67
C GLY A 274 -19.99 5.49 -6.79
N SER A 275 -20.20 5.49 -5.46
CA SER A 275 -19.13 5.19 -4.51
C SER A 275 -18.50 3.83 -4.82
N GLY A 276 -17.18 3.76 -4.82
CA GLY A 276 -16.48 2.51 -5.06
C GLY A 276 -14.98 2.62 -5.29
N TYR A 277 -14.33 1.47 -5.24
CA TYR A 277 -12.98 1.27 -5.76
C TYR A 277 -13.06 0.80 -7.21
N TYR A 278 -12.25 1.40 -8.06
CA TYR A 278 -12.19 1.09 -9.47
C TYR A 278 -10.75 1.01 -9.97
N THR A 279 -10.55 0.28 -11.05
CA THR A 279 -9.33 0.35 -11.86
C THR A 279 -9.65 0.98 -13.20
N PHE A 280 -8.71 1.77 -13.72
CA PHE A 280 -8.76 2.36 -15.05
C PHE A 280 -7.57 1.85 -15.85
N GLN A 281 -7.85 1.14 -16.95
CA GLN A 281 -6.85 0.61 -17.86
C GLN A 281 -7.03 1.24 -19.23
N VAL A 282 -5.94 1.66 -19.85
CA VAL A 282 -5.90 2.22 -21.19
C VAL A 282 -4.86 1.47 -22.03
N THR A 283 -5.19 1.25 -23.29
CA THR A 283 -4.37 0.56 -24.27
C THR A 283 -4.30 1.40 -25.53
N ALA A 284 -3.10 1.75 -25.98
CA ALA A 284 -2.87 2.43 -27.26
C ALA A 284 -2.76 1.42 -28.39
N LEU A 285 -3.32 1.80 -29.55
CA LEU A 285 -3.42 0.95 -30.72
C LEU A 285 -2.83 1.65 -31.96
N SER A 286 -2.07 0.91 -32.75
CA SER A 286 -1.66 1.27 -34.11
C SER A 286 -2.31 0.29 -35.09
N GLY A 287 -3.45 0.67 -35.66
CA GLY A 287 -4.29 -0.27 -36.39
C GLY A 287 -4.82 -1.34 -35.44
N ASP A 288 -4.50 -2.60 -35.72
CA ASP A 288 -4.86 -3.70 -34.84
C ASP A 288 -3.87 -3.94 -33.70
N ASP A 289 -2.64 -3.42 -33.77
CA ASP A 289 -1.56 -3.79 -32.86
C ASP A 289 -1.57 -2.98 -31.57
N VAL A 290 -1.23 -3.61 -30.45
CA VAL A 290 -1.10 -2.94 -29.14
C VAL A 290 0.28 -2.31 -29.04
N MET A 291 0.29 -0.99 -28.83
CA MET A 291 1.50 -0.17 -28.75
C MET A 291 1.84 0.27 -27.32
N GLY A 292 0.97 -0.03 -26.37
CA GLY A 292 1.26 0.15 -24.96
C GLY A 292 0.00 0.08 -24.13
N SER A 293 0.16 -0.17 -22.84
CA SER A 293 -0.94 -0.08 -21.89
C SER A 293 -0.46 0.49 -20.56
N ALA A 294 -1.37 1.18 -19.90
CA ALA A 294 -1.17 1.72 -18.57
C ALA A 294 -2.41 1.44 -17.73
N LYS A 295 -2.20 1.27 -16.42
CA LYS A 295 -3.27 1.03 -15.46
C LYS A 295 -3.06 1.86 -14.21
N THR A 296 -4.16 2.35 -13.65
CA THR A 296 -4.21 3.00 -12.34
C THR A 296 -5.42 2.51 -11.55
N SER A 297 -5.46 2.80 -10.26
CA SER A 297 -6.66 2.70 -9.44
C SER A 297 -7.20 4.08 -9.11
N PHE A 298 -8.50 4.16 -8.87
CA PHE A 298 -9.16 5.37 -8.42
C PHE A 298 -10.32 5.03 -7.48
N ALA A 299 -10.68 5.99 -6.66
CA ALA A 299 -11.76 5.87 -5.69
C ALA A 299 -12.82 6.92 -5.98
N VAL A 300 -14.08 6.56 -5.77
CA VAL A 300 -15.19 7.50 -5.68
C VAL A 300 -15.76 7.39 -4.27
N LEU A 301 -15.75 8.49 -3.53
CA LEU A 301 -16.29 8.55 -2.17
C LEU A 301 -17.12 9.83 -2.00
N PRO A 302 -18.26 9.82 -1.30
CA PRO A 302 -19.00 11.04 -1.00
C PRO A 302 -18.13 12.02 -0.22
N LYS A 303 -18.23 13.32 -0.46
CA LYS A 303 -17.48 14.31 0.33
C LYS A 303 -17.81 14.21 1.82
N ILE A 304 -16.84 14.53 2.66
CA ILE A 304 -17.00 14.60 4.11
C ILE A 304 -16.31 15.86 4.63
N ASP A 305 -16.87 16.45 5.69
CA ASP A 305 -16.28 17.54 6.44
C ASP A 305 -16.04 17.06 7.88
N LEU A 306 -14.76 16.86 8.21
CA LEU A 306 -14.38 16.34 9.52
C LEU A 306 -14.60 17.34 10.65
N THR A 307 -14.74 18.63 10.37
CA THR A 307 -15.04 19.65 11.39
C THR A 307 -16.45 19.48 11.96
N GLN A 308 -17.35 18.90 11.18
CA GLN A 308 -18.73 18.57 11.58
C GLN A 308 -18.88 17.14 12.10
N THR A 309 -17.83 16.32 11.96
CA THR A 309 -17.85 14.92 12.39
C THR A 309 -17.57 14.84 13.90
N PRO A 310 -18.39 14.13 14.70
CA PRO A 310 -18.14 13.88 16.12
C PRO A 310 -16.79 13.18 16.37
N SER A 311 -16.42 13.01 17.65
CA SER A 311 -15.31 12.13 18.00
C SER A 311 -15.54 10.73 17.45
N THR A 312 -14.53 10.15 16.81
CA THR A 312 -14.57 8.81 16.21
C THR A 312 -13.52 7.91 16.85
N PRO A 313 -13.78 6.59 16.98
CA PRO A 313 -12.78 5.63 17.43
C PRO A 313 -11.72 5.33 16.35
N PHE A 314 -11.98 5.70 15.10
CA PHE A 314 -11.15 5.30 13.97
C PHE A 314 -9.97 6.24 13.75
N GLY A 315 -8.79 5.65 13.55
CA GLY A 315 -7.60 6.40 13.16
C GLY A 315 -6.62 5.57 12.35
N ILE A 316 -5.52 6.22 11.97
CA ILE A 316 -4.49 5.61 11.14
C ILE A 316 -3.11 6.14 11.54
N ALA A 317 -2.10 5.29 11.41
CA ALA A 317 -0.71 5.66 11.57
C ALA A 317 -0.23 6.39 10.31
N THR A 318 0.59 7.41 10.52
CA THR A 318 1.30 8.14 9.47
C THR A 318 2.76 8.32 9.86
N HIS A 319 3.57 8.71 8.88
CA HIS A 319 5.00 8.97 9.09
C HIS A 319 5.40 10.39 8.66
N PHE A 320 4.59 11.40 8.97
CA PHE A 320 4.95 12.81 8.78
C PHE A 320 6.15 13.18 9.67
N GLY A 321 6.25 12.56 10.85
CA GLY A 321 7.42 12.54 11.72
C GLY A 321 8.70 12.07 11.03
N GLN A 322 8.55 11.25 9.99
CA GLN A 322 9.60 10.65 9.16
C GLN A 322 9.62 11.22 7.72
N LEU A 323 9.20 12.48 7.57
CA LEU A 323 9.29 13.26 6.32
C LEU A 323 8.27 12.90 5.23
N TRP A 324 7.19 12.17 5.55
CA TRP A 324 6.07 12.13 4.62
C TRP A 324 5.51 13.53 4.35
N SER A 325 5.05 13.74 3.12
CA SER A 325 4.53 15.03 2.66
C SER A 325 3.13 15.27 3.23
N PRO A 326 2.87 16.40 3.92
CA PRO A 326 1.52 16.74 4.40
C PRO A 326 0.48 16.94 3.29
N GLU A 327 0.91 16.96 2.02
CA GLU A 327 0.02 17.11 0.87
C GLU A 327 -1.05 16.00 0.76
N MET A 328 -0.83 14.85 1.40
CA MET A 328 -1.79 13.72 1.42
C MET A 328 -2.89 13.85 2.47
N ILE A 329 -2.82 14.85 3.37
CA ILE A 329 -3.83 15.04 4.42
C ILE A 329 -5.28 15.16 3.89
N PRO A 330 -5.55 15.80 2.73
CA PRO A 330 -6.89 15.78 2.13
C PRO A 330 -7.43 14.37 1.84
N LEU A 331 -6.56 13.38 1.62
CA LEU A 331 -6.96 11.99 1.42
C LEU A 331 -7.38 11.33 2.75
N LEU A 332 -6.68 11.65 3.86
CA LEU A 332 -7.12 11.25 5.20
C LEU A 332 -8.54 11.77 5.49
N GLU A 333 -8.77 13.05 5.18
CA GLU A 333 -10.09 13.68 5.33
C GLU A 333 -11.14 12.94 4.52
N GLN A 334 -10.88 12.69 3.23
CA GLN A 334 -11.83 12.03 2.34
C GLN A 334 -12.14 10.58 2.77
N ALA A 335 -11.22 9.87 3.43
CA ALA A 335 -11.46 8.58 4.06
C ALA A 335 -12.23 8.66 5.40
N GLY A 336 -12.50 9.86 5.91
CA GLY A 336 -13.16 10.07 7.20
C GLY A 336 -12.27 9.81 8.41
N LEU A 337 -10.94 9.90 8.24
CA LEU A 337 -9.95 9.65 9.29
C LEU A 337 -9.71 10.94 10.09
N LYS A 338 -10.29 11.00 11.29
CA LYS A 338 -10.15 12.14 12.20
C LYS A 338 -8.96 12.00 13.15
N ASN A 339 -8.55 10.80 13.51
CA ASN A 339 -7.43 10.58 14.43
C ASN A 339 -6.22 10.08 13.65
N ILE A 340 -5.07 10.70 13.86
CA ILE A 340 -3.79 10.29 13.25
C ILE A 340 -2.80 9.98 14.35
N ARG A 341 -2.06 8.87 14.23
CA ARG A 341 -0.95 8.53 15.11
C ARG A 341 0.37 8.75 14.39
N ASP A 342 1.28 9.50 15.00
CA ASP A 342 2.58 9.82 14.40
C ASP A 342 3.66 10.04 15.48
N GLU A 343 4.92 9.94 15.10
CA GLU A 343 6.05 10.14 16.00
C GLU A 343 6.49 11.62 16.07
N MET A 344 6.96 12.03 17.25
CA MET A 344 7.74 13.25 17.40
C MET A 344 9.04 12.95 18.14
N TYR A 345 10.13 12.64 17.43
CA TYR A 345 11.32 12.08 18.07
C TYR A 345 12.04 13.02 19.06
N TRP A 346 12.40 12.50 20.23
CA TRP A 346 13.12 13.19 21.31
C TRP A 346 14.45 13.77 20.84
N GLY A 347 15.29 12.97 20.16
CA GLY A 347 16.57 13.44 19.62
C GLY A 347 16.45 14.49 18.50
N VAL A 348 15.26 14.61 17.87
CA VAL A 348 14.97 15.66 16.89
C VAL A 348 14.62 16.97 17.60
N LEU A 349 13.79 16.89 18.64
CA LEU A 349 13.34 18.07 19.38
C LEU A 349 14.41 18.63 20.32
N GLU A 350 15.20 17.79 20.99
CA GLU A 350 16.17 18.22 21.99
C GLU A 350 17.60 17.94 21.53
N LYS A 351 18.22 18.92 20.88
CA LYS A 351 19.61 18.84 20.37
C LYS A 351 20.66 19.36 21.35
N ALA A 352 20.23 20.11 22.37
CA ALA A 352 21.02 20.50 23.52
C ALA A 352 20.15 20.36 24.77
N LYS A 353 20.76 20.00 25.92
CA LYS A 353 19.99 19.66 27.13
C LYS A 353 19.05 20.78 27.54
N ASN A 354 17.77 20.46 27.66
CA ASN A 354 16.65 21.35 27.98
C ASN A 354 16.44 22.50 26.97
N VAL A 355 16.95 22.38 25.74
CA VAL A 355 16.73 23.31 24.64
C VAL A 355 15.97 22.59 23.54
N TYR A 356 14.73 23.00 23.32
CA TYR A 356 13.80 22.36 22.40
C TYR A 356 13.65 23.18 21.12
N THR A 357 13.77 22.50 19.98
CA THR A 357 13.56 23.06 18.64
C THR A 357 12.51 22.24 17.90
N TYR A 358 11.63 22.90 17.16
CA TYR A 358 10.53 22.26 16.44
C TYR A 358 10.81 22.35 14.94
N PRO A 359 11.02 21.21 14.25
CA PRO A 359 11.23 21.21 12.82
C PRO A 359 10.05 21.81 12.06
N ALA A 360 10.31 22.60 11.02
CA ALA A 360 9.25 23.27 10.27
C ALA A 360 8.26 22.29 9.61
N ASN A 361 8.71 21.06 9.30
CA ASN A 361 7.83 20.02 8.80
C ASN A 361 6.84 19.52 9.86
N TYR A 362 7.24 19.50 11.14
CA TYR A 362 6.34 19.10 12.24
C TYR A 362 5.24 20.15 12.44
N ASP A 363 5.63 21.42 12.51
CA ASP A 363 4.67 22.53 12.57
C ASP A 363 3.72 22.53 11.37
N LYS A 364 4.24 22.27 10.16
CA LYS A 364 3.44 22.26 8.94
C LYS A 364 2.35 21.18 8.97
N TYR A 365 2.69 19.92 9.25
CA TYR A 365 1.67 18.86 9.25
C TYR A 365 0.69 19.04 10.41
N TYR A 366 1.17 19.42 11.59
CA TYR A 366 0.32 19.61 12.75
C TYR A 366 -0.73 20.70 12.53
N ASN A 367 -0.31 21.85 11.97
CA ASN A 367 -1.23 22.94 11.65
C ASN A 367 -2.25 22.55 10.57
N GLU A 368 -1.83 21.77 9.57
CA GLU A 368 -2.73 21.26 8.53
C GLU A 368 -3.79 20.32 9.13
N LEU A 369 -3.40 19.37 9.99
CA LEU A 369 -4.34 18.48 10.70
C LEU A 369 -5.36 19.30 11.51
N LYS A 370 -4.87 20.26 12.30
CA LYS A 370 -5.72 21.13 13.13
C LYS A 370 -6.73 21.90 12.29
N SER A 371 -6.32 22.44 11.14
CA SER A 371 -7.21 23.21 10.25
C SER A 371 -8.39 22.40 9.70
N ARG A 372 -8.27 21.07 9.68
CA ARG A 372 -9.28 20.12 9.19
C ARG A 372 -10.04 19.41 10.31
N GLY A 373 -9.86 19.83 11.57
CA GLY A 373 -10.51 19.22 12.72
C GLY A 373 -10.06 17.78 12.99
N MET A 374 -8.81 17.44 12.61
CA MET A 374 -8.17 16.17 12.93
C MET A 374 -7.38 16.26 14.23
N ASP A 375 -7.36 15.16 14.98
CA ASP A 375 -6.67 15.01 16.25
C ASP A 375 -5.36 14.23 16.08
N ALA A 376 -4.26 14.82 16.53
CA ALA A 376 -2.96 14.16 16.60
C ALA A 376 -2.82 13.33 17.88
N PHE A 377 -2.49 12.06 17.70
CA PHE A 377 -2.08 11.11 18.73
C PHE A 377 -0.57 10.93 18.65
N VAL A 378 0.18 11.52 19.59
CA VAL A 378 1.64 11.61 19.46
C VAL A 378 2.34 10.50 20.22
N VAL A 379 3.27 9.82 19.55
CA VAL A 379 4.16 8.85 20.17
C VAL A 379 5.43 9.55 20.66
N LEU A 380 5.70 9.46 21.97
CA LEU A 380 6.94 9.95 22.56
C LEU A 380 8.02 8.88 22.39
N SER A 381 9.04 9.13 21.57
CA SER A 381 10.05 8.13 21.17
C SER A 381 11.36 8.81 20.78
N TYR A 382 12.50 8.17 20.59
CA TYR A 382 12.96 6.94 21.24
C TYR A 382 14.03 7.32 22.26
N THR A 383 15.26 7.51 21.80
CA THR A 383 16.42 7.86 22.62
C THR A 383 16.96 9.25 22.27
N ASN A 384 17.88 9.74 23.09
CA ASN A 384 18.59 11.00 22.85
C ASN A 384 20.05 10.85 23.30
N SER A 385 21.01 11.19 22.43
CA SER A 385 22.45 11.05 22.70
C SER A 385 22.95 11.87 23.89
N LEU A 386 22.19 12.88 24.32
CA LEU A 386 22.49 13.72 25.48
C LEU A 386 22.30 13.00 26.82
N PHE A 387 21.55 11.89 26.82
CA PHE A 387 21.18 11.12 28.01
C PHE A 387 21.52 9.66 27.80
N ASP A 388 21.85 8.95 28.89
CA ASP A 388 21.98 7.48 28.87
C ASP A 388 22.88 6.93 27.74
N LYS A 389 23.85 7.73 27.28
CA LYS A 389 24.75 7.42 26.15
C LYS A 389 24.00 7.07 24.86
N GLY A 390 22.82 7.66 24.65
CA GLY A 390 21.96 7.38 23.50
C GLY A 390 21.16 6.09 23.59
N SER A 391 21.13 5.43 24.75
CA SER A 391 20.32 4.24 24.99
C SER A 391 18.89 4.56 25.43
N THR A 392 18.04 3.53 25.42
CA THR A 392 16.72 3.55 26.06
C THR A 392 16.83 4.14 27.48
N PRO A 393 15.97 5.10 27.90
CA PRO A 393 16.06 5.73 29.20
C PRO A 393 16.11 4.75 30.38
N TYR A 394 17.19 4.79 31.16
CA TYR A 394 17.42 3.86 32.27
C TYR A 394 17.94 4.52 33.55
N THR A 395 18.47 5.75 33.48
CA THR A 395 18.82 6.54 34.67
C THR A 395 17.69 7.48 35.07
N ASP A 396 17.73 8.01 36.29
CA ASP A 396 16.76 9.02 36.72
C ASP A 396 16.88 10.33 35.93
N GLU A 397 18.11 10.69 35.52
CA GLU A 397 18.36 11.84 34.64
C GLU A 397 17.72 11.60 33.26
N GLY A 398 17.95 10.44 32.63
CA GLY A 398 17.37 10.13 31.33
C GLY A 398 15.85 10.06 31.35
N ARG A 399 15.25 9.47 32.39
CA ARG A 399 13.79 9.45 32.56
C ARG A 399 13.21 10.85 32.79
N GLN A 400 13.89 11.70 33.56
CA GLN A 400 13.48 13.10 33.73
C GLN A 400 13.62 13.88 32.43
N GLY A 401 14.70 13.68 31.67
CA GLY A 401 14.91 14.31 30.36
C GLY A 401 13.80 13.96 29.37
N PHE A 402 13.48 12.66 29.26
CA PHE A 402 12.36 12.19 28.44
C PHE A 402 11.03 12.84 28.88
N ALA A 403 10.76 12.90 30.19
CA ALA A 403 9.56 13.52 30.72
C ALA A 403 9.50 15.05 30.46
N ASN A 404 10.64 15.74 30.51
CA ASN A 404 10.74 17.17 30.20
C ASN A 404 10.46 17.45 28.72
N TYR A 405 11.01 16.61 27.83
CA TYR A 405 10.72 16.67 26.40
C TYR A 405 9.22 16.49 26.12
N ALA A 406 8.55 15.57 26.82
CA ALA A 406 7.10 15.39 26.70
C ALA A 406 6.34 16.69 27.06
N ASN A 407 6.72 17.36 28.17
CA ASN A 407 6.15 18.67 28.53
C ASN A 407 6.46 19.75 27.50
N ALA A 408 7.69 19.82 27.00
CA ALA A 408 8.06 20.80 25.98
C ALA A 408 7.24 20.60 24.70
N MET A 409 7.02 19.36 24.28
CA MET A 409 6.16 19.02 23.14
C MET A 409 4.72 19.46 23.39
N LEU A 410 4.14 19.11 24.54
CA LEU A 410 2.76 19.48 24.91
C LEU A 410 2.56 20.99 25.11
N ASN A 411 3.59 21.72 25.54
CA ASN A 411 3.54 23.18 25.64
C ASN A 411 3.46 23.86 24.25
N HIS A 412 4.18 23.31 23.27
CA HIS A 412 4.19 23.85 21.91
C HIS A 412 2.97 23.41 21.09
N TYR A 413 2.60 22.12 21.20
CA TYR A 413 1.43 21.53 20.54
C TYR A 413 0.27 21.34 21.53
N SER A 414 -0.23 22.45 22.08
CA SER A 414 -1.17 22.45 23.21
C SER A 414 -2.50 21.71 22.99
N ASP A 415 -2.91 21.54 21.73
CA ASP A 415 -4.17 20.85 21.39
C ASP A 415 -4.00 19.33 21.28
N VAL A 416 -2.77 18.81 21.37
CA VAL A 416 -2.54 17.36 21.52
C VAL A 416 -3.29 16.90 22.78
N LYS A 417 -4.09 15.85 22.63
CA LYS A 417 -4.94 15.31 23.70
C LYS A 417 -4.32 14.09 24.36
N TRP A 418 -3.51 13.35 23.61
CA TRP A 418 -3.05 12.02 23.97
C TRP A 418 -1.57 11.86 23.61
N VAL A 419 -0.80 11.32 24.54
CA VAL A 419 0.61 10.99 24.31
C VAL A 419 0.89 9.56 24.70
N GLU A 420 1.58 8.83 23.82
CA GLU A 420 2.09 7.50 24.09
C GLU A 420 3.47 7.57 24.71
N VAL A 421 3.68 6.84 25.80
CA VAL A 421 4.98 6.77 26.46
C VAL A 421 5.76 5.61 25.86
N TYR A 422 6.67 5.95 24.94
CA TYR A 422 7.48 5.01 24.17
C TYR A 422 6.68 4.19 23.15
N ASN A 423 7.38 3.43 22.31
CA ASN A 423 6.77 2.50 21.35
C ASN A 423 7.39 1.11 21.53
N GLU A 424 6.55 0.10 21.68
CA GLU A 424 6.92 -1.33 21.69
C GLU A 424 8.11 -1.68 22.60
N PHE A 425 8.11 -1.12 23.83
CA PHE A 425 9.20 -1.30 24.78
C PHE A 425 9.48 -2.79 25.11
N ASN A 426 8.49 -3.66 24.99
CA ASN A 426 8.62 -5.09 25.31
C ASN A 426 9.42 -5.92 24.28
N ILE A 427 9.81 -5.33 23.15
CA ILE A 427 10.70 -5.93 22.15
C ILE A 427 11.94 -5.05 21.94
N GLY A 428 12.69 -5.24 20.86
CA GLY A 428 13.99 -4.57 20.62
C GLY A 428 13.99 -3.05 20.76
N TYR A 429 12.84 -2.38 20.61
CA TYR A 429 12.76 -0.94 20.87
C TYR A 429 13.07 -0.55 22.32
N GLY A 430 12.76 -1.41 23.31
CA GLY A 430 13.13 -1.20 24.71
C GLY A 430 14.59 -1.48 25.04
N ASP A 431 15.39 -1.94 24.06
CA ASP A 431 16.82 -2.27 24.22
C ASP A 431 17.71 -1.51 23.23
N GLN A 432 17.38 -0.25 22.93
CA GLN A 432 18.20 0.57 22.06
C GLN A 432 19.54 0.95 22.74
N GLY A 433 20.62 0.83 21.98
CA GLY A 433 21.99 1.11 22.42
C GLY A 433 22.59 -0.02 23.26
N ASN A 434 23.38 0.30 24.29
CA ASN A 434 24.05 -0.69 25.16
C ASN A 434 23.67 -0.52 26.64
N GLY A 435 22.46 -0.02 26.90
CA GLY A 435 21.93 0.22 28.24
C GLY A 435 21.37 -1.06 28.89
N PRO A 436 21.07 -1.04 30.20
CA PRO A 436 20.55 -2.21 30.91
C PRO A 436 19.02 -2.38 30.79
N ALA A 437 18.32 -1.54 30.02
CA ALA A 437 16.86 -1.55 29.93
C ALA A 437 16.32 -2.88 29.41
N ASN A 438 16.93 -3.42 28.34
CA ASN A 438 16.70 -4.77 27.83
C ASN A 438 15.23 -5.19 27.76
N SER A 439 14.36 -4.24 27.37
CA SER A 439 12.92 -4.45 27.22
C SER A 439 12.20 -4.92 28.50
N MET A 440 12.81 -4.74 29.67
CA MET A 440 12.31 -5.25 30.94
C MET A 440 11.18 -4.37 31.52
N PRO A 441 10.11 -4.97 32.09
CA PRO A 441 8.99 -4.22 32.64
C PRO A 441 9.34 -3.20 33.73
N ASP A 442 10.37 -3.45 34.54
CA ASP A 442 10.74 -2.55 35.63
C ASP A 442 11.42 -1.26 35.15
N TYR A 443 12.14 -1.31 34.03
CA TYR A 443 12.67 -0.13 33.37
C TYR A 443 11.56 0.69 32.72
N TYR A 444 10.63 0.02 32.03
CA TYR A 444 9.45 0.68 31.47
C TYR A 444 8.61 1.33 32.57
N TYR A 445 8.33 0.61 33.65
CA TYR A 445 7.58 1.13 34.80
C TYR A 445 8.16 2.44 35.33
N LYS A 446 9.48 2.50 35.53
CA LYS A 446 10.15 3.70 36.06
C LYS A 446 10.09 4.86 35.06
N LEU A 447 10.22 4.59 33.75
CA LEU A 447 10.04 5.59 32.69
C LEU A 447 8.60 6.11 32.67
N LEU A 448 7.62 5.21 32.56
CA LEU A 448 6.19 5.52 32.56
C LEU A 448 5.78 6.35 33.78
N LYS A 449 6.15 5.90 34.98
CA LYS A 449 5.87 6.60 36.23
C LYS A 449 6.42 8.02 36.21
N LYS A 450 7.67 8.19 35.77
CA LYS A 450 8.31 9.51 35.76
C LYS A 450 7.67 10.45 34.75
N THR A 451 7.36 9.96 33.56
CA THR A 451 6.64 10.71 32.53
C THR A 451 5.25 11.10 33.01
N TYR A 452 4.46 10.15 33.54
CA TYR A 452 3.11 10.41 34.06
C TYR A 452 3.10 11.51 35.13
N GLN A 453 3.95 11.39 36.15
CA GLN A 453 4.01 12.37 37.24
C GLN A 453 4.40 13.76 36.75
N THR A 454 5.35 13.86 35.83
CA THR A 454 5.85 15.12 35.29
C THR A 454 4.81 15.79 34.38
N VAL A 455 4.19 15.01 33.49
CA VAL A 455 3.17 15.52 32.56
C VAL A 455 1.90 15.89 33.31
N LYS A 456 1.37 15.02 34.20
CA LYS A 456 0.14 15.33 34.94
C LYS A 456 0.27 16.53 35.88
N ALA A 457 1.47 16.84 36.36
CA ALA A 457 1.71 18.04 37.17
C ALA A 457 1.53 19.33 36.37
N SER A 458 1.82 19.33 35.07
CA SER A 458 1.75 20.53 34.21
C SER A 458 0.52 20.53 33.28
N HIS A 459 0.06 19.34 32.91
CA HIS A 459 -1.00 19.09 31.93
C HIS A 459 -1.97 18.00 32.43
N PRO A 460 -2.75 18.27 33.49
CA PRO A 460 -3.62 17.27 34.11
C PRO A 460 -4.73 16.75 33.18
N ASP A 461 -5.08 17.51 32.13
CA ASP A 461 -6.09 17.20 31.12
C ASP A 461 -5.64 16.18 30.06
N LYS A 462 -4.33 15.99 29.87
CA LYS A 462 -3.77 15.14 28.80
C LYS A 462 -3.82 13.68 29.19
N LEU A 463 -4.23 12.80 28.27
CA LEU A 463 -4.19 11.36 28.54
C LEU A 463 -2.80 10.79 28.28
N ILE A 464 -2.30 10.04 29.24
CA ILE A 464 -1.09 9.26 29.12
C ILE A 464 -1.46 7.83 28.70
N VAL A 465 -0.94 7.41 27.56
CA VAL A 465 -1.24 6.11 26.95
C VAL A 465 0.00 5.22 27.06
N GLY A 466 -0.17 3.98 27.50
CA GLY A 466 0.91 2.99 27.64
C GLY A 466 0.34 1.61 27.94
N PRO A 467 1.11 0.52 27.87
CA PRO A 467 2.54 0.46 27.62
C PRO A 467 2.95 0.47 26.14
N VAL A 468 1.99 0.43 25.21
CA VAL A 468 2.25 0.40 23.75
C VAL A 468 3.02 -0.87 23.37
N THR A 469 2.55 -2.04 23.80
CA THR A 469 3.31 -3.29 23.59
C THR A 469 3.12 -3.87 22.20
N SER A 470 4.18 -4.44 21.63
CA SER A 470 4.07 -5.38 20.52
C SER A 470 3.33 -6.64 20.97
N GLY A 471 2.20 -6.95 20.33
CA GLY A 471 1.26 -7.99 20.73
C GLY A 471 0.51 -7.70 22.04
N ILE A 472 -0.14 -8.74 22.58
CA ILE A 472 -0.72 -8.74 23.94
C ILE A 472 0.08 -9.70 24.83
N PRO A 473 1.30 -9.32 25.25
CA PRO A 473 2.20 -10.20 26.00
C PRO A 473 1.75 -10.29 27.47
N LEU A 474 0.71 -11.08 27.76
CA LEU A 474 0.07 -11.15 29.08
C LEU A 474 1.05 -11.33 30.24
N LYS A 475 2.12 -12.12 30.06
CA LYS A 475 3.17 -12.30 31.09
C LYS A 475 3.96 -11.01 31.38
N TRP A 476 4.35 -10.28 30.34
CA TRP A 476 5.09 -9.02 30.48
C TRP A 476 4.19 -7.93 31.06
N LEU A 477 2.94 -7.86 30.59
CA LEU A 477 1.92 -6.94 31.11
C LEU A 477 1.61 -7.22 32.58
N GLU A 478 1.49 -8.49 32.97
CA GLU A 478 1.27 -8.87 34.36
C GLU A 478 2.42 -8.39 35.27
N GLN A 479 3.68 -8.54 34.84
CA GLN A 479 4.84 -8.03 35.58
C GLN A 479 4.79 -6.50 35.73
N LEU A 480 4.45 -5.78 34.66
CA LEU A 480 4.27 -4.33 34.73
C LEU A 480 3.14 -3.93 35.71
N PHE A 481 2.02 -4.67 35.70
CA PHE A 481 0.88 -4.38 36.56
C PHE A 481 1.17 -4.70 38.03
N GLN A 482 1.95 -5.75 38.32
CA GLN A 482 2.45 -6.06 39.67
C GLN A 482 3.32 -4.93 40.25
N LEU A 483 4.09 -4.23 39.41
CA LEU A 483 4.86 -3.04 39.81
C LEU A 483 3.97 -1.81 40.06
N GLY A 484 2.67 -1.90 39.74
CA GLY A 484 1.71 -0.81 39.85
C GLY A 484 1.65 0.09 38.62
N GLY A 485 2.05 -0.39 37.44
CA GLY A 485 2.04 0.37 36.19
C GLY A 485 0.66 0.95 35.84
N LEU A 486 -0.43 0.28 36.20
CA LEU A 486 -1.79 0.77 35.99
C LEU A 486 -2.10 2.09 36.72
N ASN A 487 -1.30 2.52 37.70
CA ASN A 487 -1.48 3.81 38.37
C ASN A 487 -0.88 5.00 37.58
N TYR A 488 -0.07 4.73 36.56
CA TYR A 488 0.73 5.75 35.85
C TYR A 488 0.45 5.78 34.34
N MET A 489 -0.75 5.40 33.95
CA MET A 489 -1.31 5.57 32.61
C MET A 489 -2.80 5.87 32.76
N ASP A 490 -3.45 6.41 31.75
CA ASP A 490 -4.91 6.60 31.73
C ASP A 490 -5.59 5.54 30.85
N VAL A 491 -4.85 5.05 29.85
CA VAL A 491 -5.29 4.07 28.84
C VAL A 491 -4.25 2.98 28.69
N VAL A 492 -4.69 1.72 28.58
CA VAL A 492 -3.84 0.58 28.21
C VAL A 492 -3.75 0.47 26.69
N SER A 493 -2.55 0.49 26.12
CA SER A 493 -2.34 0.40 24.66
C SER A 493 -1.50 -0.81 24.25
N VAL A 494 -1.89 -1.47 23.15
CA VAL A 494 -1.30 -2.71 22.61
C VAL A 494 -1.35 -2.72 21.08
N HIS A 495 -0.45 -3.49 20.45
CA HIS A 495 -0.38 -3.70 19.00
C HIS A 495 -0.65 -5.18 18.65
N PRO A 496 -1.91 -5.63 18.60
CA PRO A 496 -2.26 -7.04 18.47
C PRO A 496 -2.17 -7.54 17.03
N TYR A 497 -1.03 -7.35 16.36
CA TYR A 497 -0.78 -7.87 15.03
C TYR A 497 -0.95 -9.39 14.97
N SER A 498 -1.63 -9.88 13.92
CA SER A 498 -1.82 -11.31 13.67
C SER A 498 -1.62 -11.70 12.21
N TYR A 499 -1.01 -10.85 11.38
CA TYR A 499 -0.79 -11.16 9.96
C TYR A 499 0.10 -12.42 9.77
N PRO A 500 -0.17 -13.25 8.75
CA PRO A 500 -1.22 -13.11 7.73
C PRO A 500 -2.61 -13.60 8.18
N GLU A 501 -2.73 -14.15 9.39
CA GLU A 501 -3.97 -14.74 9.91
C GLU A 501 -5.10 -13.71 10.08
N SER A 502 -6.34 -14.18 9.93
CA SER A 502 -7.54 -13.37 10.16
C SER A 502 -7.62 -12.81 11.60
N PRO A 503 -8.28 -11.66 11.81
CA PRO A 503 -8.43 -11.04 13.13
C PRO A 503 -9.30 -11.82 14.13
N LYS A 504 -9.87 -12.99 13.77
CA LYS A 504 -10.84 -13.78 14.57
C LYS A 504 -10.50 -14.03 16.05
N MET A 505 -9.24 -13.92 16.45
CA MET A 505 -8.80 -14.12 17.84
C MET A 505 -8.81 -12.83 18.66
N LEU A 506 -9.00 -11.67 18.03
CA LEU A 506 -8.86 -10.34 18.61
C LEU A 506 -9.81 -10.12 19.79
N GLU A 507 -11.10 -10.44 19.65
CA GLU A 507 -12.08 -10.30 20.75
C GLU A 507 -11.66 -11.11 21.98
N ARG A 508 -11.19 -12.34 21.79
CA ARG A 508 -10.73 -13.23 22.88
C ARG A 508 -9.50 -12.64 23.57
N ASP A 509 -8.52 -12.20 22.79
CA ASP A 509 -7.25 -11.73 23.33
C ASP A 509 -7.41 -10.40 24.08
N LEU A 510 -8.30 -9.53 23.60
CA LEU A 510 -8.71 -8.32 24.31
C LEU A 510 -9.50 -8.63 25.59
N ALA A 511 -10.38 -9.63 25.59
CA ALA A 511 -11.07 -10.08 26.80
C ALA A 511 -10.09 -10.58 27.86
N ASN A 512 -9.08 -11.37 27.46
CA ASN A 512 -8.02 -11.83 28.36
C ASN A 512 -7.21 -10.66 28.95
N LEU A 513 -6.89 -9.65 28.13
CA LEU A 513 -6.26 -8.42 28.60
C LEU A 513 -7.14 -7.68 29.61
N GLN A 514 -8.44 -7.55 29.33
CA GLN A 514 -9.38 -6.87 30.20
C GLN A 514 -9.51 -7.54 31.57
N GLU A 515 -9.49 -8.87 31.61
CA GLU A 515 -9.48 -9.64 32.87
C GLU A 515 -8.16 -9.47 33.63
N LEU A 516 -7.02 -9.45 32.94
CA LEU A 516 -5.73 -9.16 33.55
C LEU A 516 -5.70 -7.74 34.16
N ILE A 517 -6.26 -6.74 33.48
CA ILE A 517 -6.41 -5.38 34.01
C ILE A 517 -7.25 -5.40 35.29
N LYS A 518 -8.43 -6.05 35.28
CA LYS A 518 -9.31 -6.13 36.47
C LYS A 518 -8.60 -6.77 37.67
N LYS A 519 -7.82 -7.83 37.43
CA LYS A 519 -7.03 -8.53 38.46
C LYS A 519 -6.10 -7.58 39.22
N TYR A 520 -5.49 -6.62 38.54
CA TYR A 520 -4.53 -5.66 39.13
C TYR A 520 -5.11 -4.25 39.32
N ASN A 521 -6.40 -4.05 39.09
CA ASN A 521 -7.08 -2.74 39.19
C ASN A 521 -8.33 -2.81 40.08
N ASN A 522 -8.28 -3.58 41.17
CA ASN A 522 -9.38 -3.69 42.14
C ASN A 522 -10.72 -4.11 41.51
N GLY A 523 -10.68 -5.01 40.53
CA GLY A 523 -11.86 -5.48 39.79
C GLY A 523 -12.42 -4.47 38.77
N LYS A 524 -11.81 -3.29 38.62
CA LYS A 524 -12.27 -2.25 37.69
C LYS A 524 -11.62 -2.40 36.33
N THR A 525 -12.38 -2.09 35.29
CA THR A 525 -11.84 -1.96 33.93
C THR A 525 -10.99 -0.70 33.80
N LYS A 526 -10.27 -0.62 32.68
CA LYS A 526 -9.54 0.56 32.24
C LYS A 526 -9.65 0.62 30.71
N PRO A 527 -9.73 1.81 30.10
CA PRO A 527 -9.76 1.93 28.65
C PRO A 527 -8.63 1.16 27.98
N ILE A 528 -8.96 0.45 26.90
CA ILE A 528 -7.99 -0.21 26.01
C ILE A 528 -8.05 0.48 24.65
N TRP A 529 -6.90 0.89 24.13
CA TRP A 529 -6.71 1.36 22.76
C TRP A 529 -5.82 0.38 22.00
N ILE A 530 -6.05 0.30 20.70
CA ILE A 530 -5.15 -0.36 19.76
C ILE A 530 -4.47 0.76 18.97
N SER A 531 -3.20 1.02 19.29
CA SER A 531 -2.44 2.11 18.65
C SER A 531 -1.74 1.69 17.37
N GLU A 532 -1.68 0.40 17.08
CA GLU A 532 -1.32 -0.12 15.76
C GLU A 532 -1.97 -1.50 15.55
N ILE A 533 -2.47 -1.72 14.35
CA ILE A 533 -2.84 -3.04 13.82
C ILE A 533 -2.96 -2.92 12.29
N GLY A 534 -2.50 -3.93 11.56
CA GLY A 534 -2.50 -3.88 10.11
C GLY A 534 -2.14 -5.22 9.49
N TRP A 535 -2.37 -5.32 8.19
CA TRP A 535 -1.97 -6.48 7.38
C TRP A 535 -1.29 -5.99 6.12
N PRO A 536 -0.06 -6.46 5.83
CA PRO A 536 0.68 -6.05 4.64
C PRO A 536 0.18 -6.83 3.42
N THR A 537 0.30 -6.24 2.23
CA THR A 537 -0.13 -6.87 0.97
C THR A 537 1.02 -7.19 0.02
N GLY A 538 0.98 -8.32 -0.68
CA GLY A 538 2.05 -8.69 -1.60
C GLY A 538 2.20 -10.20 -1.68
N ASP A 539 3.38 -10.68 -2.04
CA ASP A 539 3.64 -12.09 -2.37
C ASP A 539 4.54 -12.82 -1.35
N ASP A 540 4.96 -12.16 -0.26
CA ASP A 540 5.60 -12.81 0.88
C ASP A 540 4.58 -13.66 1.67
N SER A 541 5.02 -14.78 2.23
CA SER A 541 4.22 -15.66 3.10
C SER A 541 3.51 -14.98 4.27
N ARG A 542 3.96 -13.79 4.69
CA ARG A 542 3.38 -12.98 5.77
C ARG A 542 2.35 -11.97 5.29
N MET A 543 2.17 -11.83 3.97
CA MET A 543 1.31 -10.86 3.34
C MET A 543 0.00 -11.49 2.85
N ILE A 544 -0.98 -10.64 2.55
CA ILE A 544 -2.30 -11.02 2.07
C ILE A 544 -2.69 -10.26 0.80
N GLU A 545 -3.74 -10.70 0.13
CA GLU A 545 -4.30 -9.99 -1.01
C GLU A 545 -4.96 -8.65 -0.60
N GLU A 546 -4.96 -7.65 -1.49
CA GLU A 546 -5.51 -6.32 -1.19
C GLU A 546 -7.01 -6.32 -0.87
N ASN A 547 -7.79 -7.26 -1.43
CA ASN A 547 -9.19 -7.44 -1.08
C ASN A 547 -9.36 -8.01 0.34
N VAL A 548 -8.48 -8.91 0.77
CA VAL A 548 -8.47 -9.43 2.14
C VAL A 548 -8.05 -8.34 3.12
N GLN A 549 -7.09 -7.47 2.75
CA GLN A 549 -6.72 -6.29 3.54
C GLN A 549 -7.93 -5.37 3.76
N ALA A 550 -8.72 -5.12 2.71
CA ALA A 550 -9.95 -4.32 2.82
C ALA A 550 -10.96 -4.94 3.81
N ASN A 551 -11.13 -6.27 3.77
CA ASN A 551 -12.00 -6.97 4.71
C ASN A 551 -11.48 -6.87 6.14
N TYR A 552 -10.19 -7.10 6.38
CA TYR A 552 -9.60 -7.05 7.71
C TYR A 552 -9.55 -5.64 8.29
N ALA A 553 -9.44 -4.59 7.47
CA ALA A 553 -9.59 -3.21 7.91
C ALA A 553 -10.95 -2.95 8.56
N VAL A 554 -12.03 -3.49 8.00
CA VAL A 554 -13.38 -3.36 8.57
C VAL A 554 -13.57 -4.31 9.75
N ILE A 555 -13.21 -5.59 9.60
CA ILE A 555 -13.46 -6.64 10.60
C ILE A 555 -12.73 -6.33 11.91
N SER A 556 -11.44 -5.99 11.85
CA SER A 556 -10.65 -5.68 13.05
C SER A 556 -11.22 -4.49 13.83
N ASN A 557 -11.71 -3.45 13.14
CA ASN A 557 -12.40 -2.33 13.75
C ASN A 557 -13.72 -2.74 14.43
N VAL A 558 -14.55 -3.52 13.75
CA VAL A 558 -15.83 -3.97 14.31
C VAL A 558 -15.62 -4.86 15.54
N GLU A 559 -14.69 -5.82 15.46
CA GLU A 559 -14.37 -6.74 16.55
C GLU A 559 -13.72 -6.02 17.74
N ALA A 560 -12.80 -5.07 17.50
CA ALA A 560 -12.21 -4.27 18.55
C ALA A 560 -13.27 -3.44 19.29
N LEU A 561 -14.17 -2.77 18.56
CA LEU A 561 -15.27 -2.00 19.16
C LEU A 561 -16.21 -2.91 19.96
N ALA A 562 -16.51 -4.12 19.46
CA ALA A 562 -17.33 -5.11 20.17
C ALA A 562 -16.68 -5.57 21.48
N ALA A 563 -15.34 -5.67 21.50
CA ALA A 563 -14.55 -5.98 22.68
C ALA A 563 -14.35 -4.79 23.63
N GLY A 564 -14.91 -3.62 23.33
CA GLY A 564 -14.86 -2.42 24.18
C GLY A 564 -13.62 -1.53 23.97
N VAL A 565 -12.86 -1.76 22.90
CA VAL A 565 -11.78 -0.84 22.49
C VAL A 565 -12.38 0.51 22.11
N GLN A 566 -11.77 1.59 22.60
CA GLN A 566 -12.28 2.95 22.38
C GLN A 566 -11.63 3.67 21.20
N LYS A 567 -10.46 3.21 20.76
CA LYS A 567 -9.74 3.76 19.62
C LYS A 567 -8.90 2.67 18.97
N LEU A 568 -8.95 2.59 17.64
CA LEU A 568 -8.13 1.70 16.84
C LEU A 568 -7.43 2.53 15.76
N ILE A 569 -6.11 2.38 15.70
CA ILE A 569 -5.25 3.00 14.71
C ILE A 569 -4.76 1.90 13.76
N TRP A 570 -5.12 2.03 12.48
CA TRP A 570 -4.61 1.15 11.43
C TRP A 570 -3.14 1.48 11.12
N TYR A 571 -2.30 0.47 10.95
CA TYR A 571 -0.94 0.63 10.44
C TYR A 571 -0.90 0.14 8.99
N ASP A 572 -0.69 1.00 8.00
CA ASP A 572 -0.54 2.46 8.05
C ASP A 572 -1.25 3.13 6.86
N PHE A 573 -1.07 4.45 6.68
CA PHE A 573 -1.81 5.16 5.65
C PHE A 573 -1.28 4.89 4.24
N MET A 574 0.01 5.13 4.00
CA MET A 574 0.66 4.97 2.70
C MET A 574 1.71 3.88 2.75
N ASN A 575 1.77 3.02 1.73
CA ASN A 575 2.89 2.10 1.55
C ASN A 575 4.23 2.85 1.68
N ASP A 576 5.10 2.42 2.60
CA ASP A 576 6.41 3.05 2.85
C ASP A 576 7.35 2.99 1.64
N GLY A 577 7.16 1.98 0.77
CA GLY A 577 7.97 1.79 -0.43
C GLY A 577 7.21 1.05 -1.53
N THR A 578 7.96 0.60 -2.54
CA THR A 578 7.41 -0.05 -3.74
C THR A 578 7.91 -1.48 -3.92
N ASP A 579 8.71 -2.00 -2.99
CA ASP A 579 9.18 -3.39 -3.01
C ASP A 579 8.06 -4.32 -2.54
N PRO A 580 7.50 -5.21 -3.38
CA PRO A 580 6.39 -6.08 -3.00
C PRO A 580 6.78 -7.16 -1.97
N HIS A 581 8.08 -7.43 -1.78
CA HIS A 581 8.58 -8.52 -0.93
C HIS A 581 8.90 -8.00 0.48
N ASN A 582 8.99 -6.68 0.64
CA ASN A 582 9.23 -6.05 1.92
C ASN A 582 7.89 -5.85 2.65
N VAL A 583 7.73 -6.53 3.79
CA VAL A 583 6.52 -6.44 4.64
C VAL A 583 6.18 -5.00 5.02
N GLU A 584 7.16 -4.21 5.44
CA GLU A 584 6.95 -2.84 5.89
C GLU A 584 6.47 -1.94 4.74
N HIS A 585 6.95 -2.18 3.53
CA HIS A 585 6.57 -1.35 2.37
C HIS A 585 5.10 -1.47 1.97
N ASN A 586 4.32 -2.40 2.52
CA ASN A 586 3.03 -2.77 1.96
C ASN A 586 1.84 -2.77 2.93
N PHE A 587 1.96 -2.15 4.10
CA PHE A 587 0.85 -2.00 5.05
C PHE A 587 -0.20 -0.95 4.65
N GLY A 588 0.21 0.03 3.85
CA GLY A 588 -0.61 1.17 3.47
C GLY A 588 -1.98 0.82 2.92
N ILE A 589 -2.93 1.73 3.06
CA ILE A 589 -4.22 1.69 2.35
C ILE A 589 -4.22 2.54 1.08
N ILE A 590 -3.21 3.40 0.90
CA ILE A 590 -2.87 4.06 -0.36
C ILE A 590 -1.45 3.69 -0.80
N ARG A 591 -1.18 3.82 -2.08
CA ARG A 591 0.11 3.47 -2.68
C ARG A 591 1.18 4.54 -2.45
N ASN A 592 2.44 4.11 -2.52
CA ASN A 592 3.60 4.98 -2.36
C ASN A 592 3.62 6.10 -3.43
N VAL A 593 4.39 7.17 -3.18
CA VAL A 593 4.58 8.26 -4.16
C VAL A 593 5.13 7.80 -5.51
N ASN A 594 5.92 6.72 -5.51
CA ASN A 594 6.60 6.18 -6.69
C ASN A 594 5.92 4.93 -7.25
N ASP A 595 4.70 4.60 -6.81
CA ASP A 595 4.02 3.39 -7.25
C ASP A 595 3.65 3.47 -8.75
N PRO A 596 3.85 2.39 -9.53
CA PRO A 596 3.48 2.32 -10.94
C PRO A 596 2.01 2.64 -11.23
N MET A 597 1.10 2.35 -10.30
CA MET A 597 -0.32 2.67 -10.43
C MET A 597 -0.62 4.14 -10.14
N GLY A 598 0.35 4.93 -9.67
CA GLY A 598 0.23 6.37 -9.48
C GLY A 598 0.41 6.80 -8.02
N LYS A 599 0.92 8.03 -7.85
CA LYS A 599 1.16 8.69 -6.57
C LYS A 599 -0.11 8.71 -5.71
N TYR A 600 -0.07 8.02 -4.56
CA TYR A 600 -1.20 7.91 -3.62
C TYR A 600 -2.46 7.26 -4.19
N ALA A 601 -2.34 6.50 -5.28
CA ALA A 601 -3.47 5.78 -5.83
C ALA A 601 -4.07 4.86 -4.74
N PRO A 602 -5.39 4.71 -4.66
CA PRO A 602 -6.01 4.00 -3.54
C PRO A 602 -5.78 2.50 -3.70
N LYS A 603 -5.67 1.79 -2.58
CA LYS A 603 -5.94 0.35 -2.51
C LYS A 603 -7.41 0.15 -2.12
N PRO A 604 -8.02 -1.04 -2.33
CA PRO A 604 -9.38 -1.32 -1.90
C PRO A 604 -9.64 -0.99 -0.42
N ALA A 605 -8.66 -1.18 0.45
CA ALA A 605 -8.76 -0.85 1.87
C ALA A 605 -9.08 0.63 2.14
N TYR A 606 -8.63 1.57 1.30
CA TYR A 606 -8.96 2.99 1.44
C TYR A 606 -10.45 3.26 1.30
N VAL A 607 -11.10 2.64 0.31
CA VAL A 607 -12.55 2.77 0.07
C VAL A 607 -13.35 2.03 1.14
N ALA A 608 -12.88 0.84 1.56
CA ALA A 608 -13.50 0.07 2.64
C ALA A 608 -13.51 0.85 3.97
N TYR A 609 -12.38 1.45 4.32
CA TYR A 609 -12.25 2.28 5.51
C TYR A 609 -13.14 3.53 5.41
N GLY A 610 -13.13 4.20 4.25
CA GLY A 610 -14.01 5.35 3.98
C GLY A 610 -15.50 5.02 4.04
N THR A 611 -15.89 3.82 3.64
CA THR A 611 -17.27 3.34 3.77
C THR A 611 -17.60 3.08 5.24
N MET A 612 -16.74 2.35 5.97
CA MET A 612 -16.92 2.06 7.39
C MET A 612 -17.13 3.33 8.23
N THR A 613 -16.28 4.35 8.04
CA THR A 613 -16.38 5.61 8.79
C THR A 613 -17.74 6.29 8.57
N ARG A 614 -18.26 6.28 7.35
CA ARG A 614 -19.61 6.82 7.03
C ARG A 614 -20.75 5.97 7.57
N GLN A 615 -20.54 4.67 7.78
CA GLN A 615 -21.58 3.77 8.25
C GLN A 615 -21.70 3.72 9.77
N ILE A 616 -20.58 3.79 10.51
CA ILE A 616 -20.56 3.50 11.94
C ILE A 616 -19.74 4.47 12.84
N ALA A 617 -19.13 5.55 12.33
CA ALA A 617 -18.28 6.43 13.16
C ALA A 617 -19.01 7.13 14.32
N ASP A 618 -20.29 7.44 14.16
CA ASP A 618 -21.13 8.11 15.17
C ASP A 618 -22.05 7.12 15.94
N LYS A 619 -21.82 5.82 15.76
CA LYS A 619 -22.71 4.76 16.26
C LYS A 619 -22.01 3.88 17.30
N PRO A 620 -22.39 3.95 18.58
CA PRO A 620 -21.81 3.06 19.59
C PRO A 620 -22.19 1.60 19.30
N PHE A 621 -21.32 0.67 19.69
CA PHE A 621 -21.63 -0.75 19.65
C PHE A 621 -22.80 -1.08 20.60
N LEU A 622 -23.76 -1.90 20.13
CA LEU A 622 -24.91 -2.35 20.91
C LEU A 622 -24.77 -3.81 21.35
N LYS A 623 -24.60 -4.71 20.38
CA LYS A 623 -24.52 -6.16 20.62
C LYS A 623 -24.03 -6.93 19.40
N LYS A 624 -23.48 -8.11 19.65
CA LYS A 624 -23.28 -9.17 18.66
C LYS A 624 -24.58 -9.97 18.54
N GLU A 625 -25.00 -10.29 17.32
CA GLU A 625 -26.24 -11.02 17.03
C GLU A 625 -25.90 -12.35 16.35
N THR A 626 -26.65 -13.41 16.69
CA THR A 626 -26.63 -14.66 15.94
C THR A 626 -27.86 -14.70 15.06
N ILE A 627 -27.70 -14.49 13.75
CA ILE A 627 -28.80 -14.57 12.78
C ILE A 627 -28.95 -16.01 12.28
N ILE A 628 -27.84 -16.59 11.82
CA ILE A 628 -27.67 -18.01 11.49
C ILE A 628 -26.23 -18.41 11.83
N ASP A 629 -25.98 -19.71 11.98
CA ASP A 629 -24.63 -20.21 12.28
C ASP A 629 -23.61 -19.85 11.20
N GLY A 630 -22.47 -19.32 11.63
CA GLY A 630 -21.34 -18.91 10.79
C GLY A 630 -21.48 -17.55 10.12
N ILE A 631 -22.52 -16.76 10.45
CA ILE A 631 -22.58 -15.34 10.09
C ILE A 631 -22.21 -14.50 11.31
N ASN A 632 -21.17 -13.69 11.15
CA ASN A 632 -20.84 -12.64 12.08
C ASN A 632 -21.78 -11.46 11.85
N SER A 633 -22.43 -10.96 12.91
CA SER A 633 -23.38 -9.85 12.83
C SER A 633 -23.24 -8.95 14.05
N TYR A 634 -22.91 -7.67 13.83
CA TYR A 634 -22.68 -6.69 14.88
C TYR A 634 -23.59 -5.49 14.67
N LEU A 635 -24.30 -5.09 15.72
CA LEU A 635 -25.25 -3.98 15.68
C LEU A 635 -24.65 -2.74 16.34
N PHE A 636 -24.69 -1.62 15.63
CA PHE A 636 -24.22 -0.30 16.08
C PHE A 636 -25.35 0.72 16.03
N GLY A 637 -25.30 1.73 16.91
CA GLY A 637 -26.17 2.90 16.87
C GLY A 637 -27.21 2.89 17.99
N SER A 638 -28.47 3.04 17.62
CA SER A 638 -29.62 2.93 18.55
C SER A 638 -30.73 2.16 17.85
N ASN A 639 -31.71 1.64 18.60
CA ASN A 639 -32.78 0.80 18.03
C ASN A 639 -33.54 1.45 16.86
N SER A 640 -33.62 2.78 16.79
CA SER A 640 -34.30 3.52 15.70
C SER A 640 -33.37 3.95 14.54
N LYS A 641 -32.05 3.86 14.71
CA LYS A 641 -31.02 4.21 13.71
C LYS A 641 -29.87 3.20 13.71
N ALA A 642 -30.22 1.92 13.77
CA ALA A 642 -29.23 0.87 13.87
C ALA A 642 -28.59 0.59 12.51
N THR A 643 -27.26 0.41 12.51
CA THR A 643 -26.53 -0.18 11.40
C THR A 643 -25.98 -1.52 11.84
N ARG A 644 -26.26 -2.55 11.05
CA ARG A 644 -25.73 -3.89 11.25
C ARG A 644 -24.60 -4.13 10.26
N VAL A 645 -23.46 -4.60 10.75
CA VAL A 645 -22.33 -5.06 9.94
C VAL A 645 -22.32 -6.58 9.92
N MET A 646 -22.26 -7.20 8.75
CA MET A 646 -22.27 -8.66 8.59
C MET A 646 -21.21 -9.16 7.63
N TRP A 647 -20.63 -10.31 7.94
CA TRP A 647 -19.79 -11.09 7.04
C TRP A 647 -19.86 -12.58 7.40
N ASN A 648 -19.36 -13.41 6.49
CA ASN A 648 -19.19 -14.85 6.66
C ASN A 648 -17.70 -15.18 6.63
N GLU A 649 -17.17 -15.84 7.66
CA GLU A 649 -15.76 -16.26 7.66
C GLU A 649 -15.45 -17.35 6.63
N SER A 650 -16.46 -18.03 6.10
CA SER A 650 -16.28 -19.00 5.02
C SER A 650 -16.34 -18.33 3.65
N ASP A 651 -15.46 -18.76 2.74
CA ASP A 651 -15.46 -18.37 1.33
C ASP A 651 -16.75 -18.71 0.57
N LYS A 652 -17.63 -19.55 1.14
CA LYS A 652 -18.92 -19.91 0.54
C LYS A 652 -20.01 -18.96 1.03
N PRO A 653 -20.57 -18.08 0.18
CA PRO A 653 -21.60 -17.15 0.61
C PRO A 653 -22.84 -17.87 1.15
N LYS A 654 -23.52 -17.27 2.14
CA LYS A 654 -24.74 -17.81 2.74
C LYS A 654 -25.93 -16.88 2.52
N GLN A 655 -27.11 -17.47 2.37
CA GLN A 655 -28.37 -16.73 2.37
C GLN A 655 -28.79 -16.41 3.79
N VAL A 656 -29.08 -15.14 4.05
CA VAL A 656 -29.59 -14.63 5.32
C VAL A 656 -30.96 -14.01 5.07
N LYS A 657 -31.89 -14.27 6.01
CA LYS A 657 -33.20 -13.63 6.04
C LYS A 657 -33.27 -12.66 7.22
N ILE A 658 -33.74 -11.45 6.98
CA ILE A 658 -33.96 -10.42 8.00
C ILE A 658 -35.44 -10.08 7.99
N LYS A 659 -36.11 -10.28 9.13
CA LYS A 659 -37.51 -9.91 9.31
C LYS A 659 -37.63 -8.41 9.50
N THR A 660 -38.39 -7.72 8.65
CA THR A 660 -38.61 -6.28 8.72
C THR A 660 -39.85 -5.88 7.92
N GLU A 661 -40.60 -4.89 8.42
CA GLU A 661 -41.73 -4.28 7.71
C GLU A 661 -41.30 -3.11 6.81
N LEU A 662 -40.08 -2.62 7.00
CA LEU A 662 -39.51 -1.51 6.24
C LEU A 662 -38.45 -2.00 5.24
N PRO A 663 -38.26 -1.29 4.10
CA PRO A 663 -37.14 -1.53 3.21
C PRO A 663 -35.80 -1.45 3.95
N LEU A 664 -34.87 -2.30 3.51
CA LEU A 664 -33.52 -2.38 4.04
C LEU A 664 -32.56 -1.78 3.01
N THR A 665 -31.82 -0.74 3.40
CA THR A 665 -30.66 -0.31 2.62
C THR A 665 -29.50 -1.24 2.94
N VAL A 666 -28.90 -1.81 1.91
CA VAL A 666 -27.69 -2.63 1.98
C VAL A 666 -26.57 -1.86 1.30
N THR A 667 -25.55 -1.51 2.05
CA THR A 667 -24.31 -0.91 1.54
C THR A 667 -23.25 -1.99 1.52
N ASP A 668 -22.57 -2.21 0.39
CA ASP A 668 -21.43 -3.13 0.36
C ASP A 668 -20.15 -2.48 0.90
N ILE A 669 -19.07 -3.25 1.01
CA ILE A 669 -17.79 -2.77 1.54
C ILE A 669 -17.22 -1.56 0.76
N MET A 670 -17.58 -1.40 -0.52
CA MET A 670 -17.09 -0.30 -1.36
C MET A 670 -18.00 0.93 -1.33
N GLY A 671 -19.14 0.85 -0.63
CA GLY A 671 -20.07 1.96 -0.48
C GLY A 671 -21.22 1.95 -1.49
N GLU A 672 -21.32 0.93 -2.35
CA GLU A 672 -22.45 0.80 -3.27
C GLU A 672 -23.71 0.45 -2.48
N GLN A 673 -24.80 1.20 -2.72
CA GLN A 673 -26.07 1.02 -2.01
C GLN A 673 -27.14 0.39 -2.88
N LYS A 674 -27.88 -0.55 -2.31
CA LYS A 674 -29.12 -1.10 -2.86
C LYS A 674 -30.23 -1.09 -1.81
N ILE A 675 -31.45 -0.82 -2.23
CA ILE A 675 -32.63 -0.92 -1.36
C ILE A 675 -33.33 -2.24 -1.65
N LEU A 676 -33.52 -3.06 -0.62
CA LEU A 676 -34.25 -4.32 -0.68
C LEU A 676 -35.59 -4.17 0.06
N ASN A 677 -36.68 -4.42 -0.65
CA ASN A 677 -38.02 -4.40 -0.06
C ASN A 677 -38.33 -5.75 0.62
N PRO A 678 -39.08 -5.76 1.74
CA PRO A 678 -39.58 -7.00 2.31
C PRO A 678 -40.45 -7.75 1.29
N ALA A 679 -40.27 -9.06 1.20
CA ALA A 679 -41.17 -9.95 0.48
C ALA A 679 -42.52 -10.06 1.21
N GLN A 680 -43.49 -10.76 0.60
CA GLN A 680 -44.84 -10.93 1.16
C GLN A 680 -44.87 -11.59 2.54
N ASP A 681 -43.82 -12.34 2.89
CA ASP A 681 -43.68 -13.00 4.20
C ASP A 681 -43.02 -12.09 5.26
N GLY A 682 -42.80 -10.82 4.94
CA GLY A 682 -42.19 -9.82 5.83
C GLY A 682 -40.67 -9.97 5.98
N ASN A 683 -40.01 -10.68 5.06
CA ASN A 683 -38.57 -10.88 5.11
C ASN A 683 -37.84 -10.23 3.95
N VAL A 684 -36.65 -9.71 4.22
CA VAL A 684 -35.64 -9.36 3.23
C VAL A 684 -34.61 -10.48 3.16
N TYR A 685 -34.26 -10.90 1.94
CA TYR A 685 -33.26 -11.93 1.67
C TYR A 685 -31.99 -11.30 1.12
N LEU A 686 -30.84 -11.70 1.65
CA LEU A 686 -29.55 -11.22 1.22
C LEU A 686 -28.50 -12.32 1.25
N THR A 687 -27.55 -12.25 0.32
CA THR A 687 -26.34 -13.08 0.32
C THR A 687 -25.25 -12.39 1.13
N VAL A 688 -24.67 -13.09 2.09
CA VAL A 688 -23.53 -12.63 2.89
C VAL A 688 -22.30 -13.47 2.53
N SER A 689 -21.26 -12.81 2.02
CA SER A 689 -19.93 -13.38 1.71
C SER A 689 -18.91 -12.99 2.78
N ASN A 690 -17.63 -13.25 2.50
CA ASN A 690 -16.50 -12.77 3.31
C ASN A 690 -16.37 -11.24 3.32
N ASP A 691 -16.78 -10.57 2.25
CA ASP A 691 -16.86 -9.11 2.19
C ASP A 691 -17.92 -8.57 3.18
N PRO A 692 -17.52 -7.72 4.14
CA PRO A 692 -18.46 -7.04 5.02
C PRO A 692 -19.52 -6.24 4.28
N ILE A 693 -20.76 -6.34 4.75
CA ILE A 693 -21.86 -5.50 4.30
C ILE A 693 -22.48 -4.75 5.48
N TYR A 694 -23.05 -3.58 5.20
CA TYR A 694 -23.77 -2.77 6.15
C TYR A 694 -25.25 -2.78 5.80
N THR A 695 -26.12 -2.92 6.81
CA THR A 695 -27.56 -2.85 6.61
C THR A 695 -28.20 -1.89 7.60
N CYS A 696 -29.10 -1.05 7.12
CA CYS A 696 -29.88 -0.13 7.94
C CYS A 696 -31.33 -0.06 7.44
N LEU A 697 -32.27 0.10 8.38
CA LEU A 697 -33.67 0.30 8.04
C LEU A 697 -33.85 1.68 7.41
N CYS A 698 -34.60 1.76 6.31
CA CYS A 698 -35.03 3.04 5.78
C CYS A 698 -35.97 3.70 6.80
N SER A 699 -35.52 4.76 7.49
CA SER A 699 -36.46 5.61 8.21
C SER A 699 -37.40 6.21 7.18
N THR A 700 -38.71 6.08 7.36
CA THR A 700 -39.73 6.73 6.54
C THR A 700 -39.55 8.25 6.62
N ARG A 701 -38.67 8.82 5.77
CA ARG A 701 -38.91 10.16 5.25
C ARG A 701 -39.89 9.98 4.10
N LEU A 702 -41.15 10.30 4.38
CA LEU A 702 -42.14 10.62 3.37
C LEU A 702 -41.47 11.51 2.32
N VAL A 703 -41.29 10.94 1.12
CA VAL A 703 -41.20 11.73 -0.09
C VAL A 703 -42.65 12.14 -0.38
N LEU A 704 -42.97 13.41 -0.13
CA LEU A 704 -44.14 14.07 -0.70
C LEU A 704 -43.74 14.68 -2.04
#